data_AF-A0A6J1LMN5-F1
#
_entry.id   AF-A0A6J1LMN5-F1
#
_cell.length_a   1.000
_cell.length_b   1.000
_cell.length_c   1.000
_cell.angle_alpha   90.00
_cell.angle_beta   90.00
_cell.angle_gamma   90.00
#
_symmetry.space_group_name_H-M   'P 1'
#
loop_
_entity.id
_entity.type
_entity.pdbx_description
1 polymer ?
#
loop_
_entity_poly.entity_id
_entity_poly.type
_entity_poly.pdbx_seq_one_letter_code
_entity_poly.pdbx_strand_id
1 'polypeptide(L)'
;MCEVFKMKSNVWDAPIGIMLMLATCWLSQLVIAGSTPVQDTVSVSLPGDIILGGLFPVHEKGEGAPPCGPKVYNRGVQRLEAMLYAIDRVNNDTNILPGITIGVHILDTCSRDTYALNQSLQFVRASLNNLDTSVFECSDTSIPQLRKNATSGPVFGVIGGSYSSVSLQVANLLRLFHIPQISPASTAKTLSDKSRFDLFARTVPPDTFQSVALVDIIKNFNWSYVSTIHSEGSYGEYGIEAFHKEATERHVCIAAAEKVPSAADDKVFDAIIGKLLKKPNARGVILFTRAEDARRILLAAKRANLSQPFHWVASDGWGKQQKLLEGLEDIAEGAITVELQSEIIEDFDRYMMQLTPSSNKRNPWFAEYWEDTFNCVLPSSDNDITHKGDNTIDKDKLVCDDTFRLSDKVGYEQESKTQFVVDAVYAFAHALHNLHSDLCTQNDQSMGPHHHQHSETVWFRKPADRKSQACPNMASYDGKDFYNNYLLNVSFVDLAGSEVKFDRQGDGLARYDILNYQRLDNSSGYQYKVIGKWFNYLELNLDSVVWNKANEMPTSACSLPCEAGMIKKQQGDTCCWICDSCESYEYVYDELTCRDCGPGFWPYPDKLSCFALNIEYMRWNSLFALVPLAIAIFGITMTIIVIVLFARNHDTPLVRASGRELSYTLLFGILVCYCNTFALIAKPTIGSCILQRFGIGVGFSIIYSALLTKTNRISRIFHSASKSAQRLKYISPQSQVVITTSLIAIQVLITMIWMIVEPPGTRFYYPDRTEVILKCKIQDMSFLFSQLYNMILITICTVYAIKTRKIPENFNESKFIGFTMYTTCIIWLAFVPIYFGTGNSYEIQITTLCISISLSASVALVCLYSPKVYILVFHPDKNVRKLTMNSTVYRRSATTGAGAGAGAGTGTGTGTGTGAGANAGAQGLPTSSGYSRTPIGLNYGDASYGVGVGVGVGGEIGDGAGAITMAATERASQYPNSDLDQNQSVVIHANDECYNNGASTSENCDCGLGIGDPACIGIED
;
A
#
# COMPACT_ATOMS: atom_id res chain seq x y z
N MET A 1 72.12 -22.80 -27.61
CA MET A 1 72.06 -21.80 -28.71
C MET A 1 73.07 -20.73 -28.35
N CYS A 2 74.18 -20.61 -29.08
CA CYS A 2 75.39 -19.89 -28.64
C CYS A 2 75.90 -18.91 -29.70
N GLU A 3 76.72 -17.94 -29.25
CA GLU A 3 77.44 -16.90 -30.01
C GLU A 3 76.64 -16.11 -31.08
N VAL A 4 76.19 -14.91 -30.70
CA VAL A 4 76.04 -13.77 -31.63
C VAL A 4 76.58 -12.49 -30.95
N PHE A 5 77.41 -11.74 -31.70
CA PHE A 5 78.03 -10.43 -31.43
C PHE A 5 79.01 -10.22 -30.25
N LYS A 6 80.30 -10.30 -30.62
CA LYS A 6 81.44 -9.53 -30.06
C LYS A 6 81.51 -8.12 -30.69
N MET A 7 82.50 -7.34 -30.24
CA MET A 7 82.96 -6.00 -30.72
C MET A 7 82.16 -4.81 -30.17
N LYS A 8 82.74 -4.01 -29.25
CA LYS A 8 83.80 -2.99 -29.40
C LYS A 8 83.24 -1.66 -29.95
N SER A 9 83.46 -0.47 -29.38
CA SER A 9 84.06 0.04 -28.13
C SER A 9 84.41 1.50 -28.43
N ASN A 10 84.19 2.43 -27.48
CA ASN A 10 84.79 3.78 -27.31
C ASN A 10 83.72 4.91 -27.18
N VAL A 11 83.80 5.87 -26.24
CA VAL A 11 84.79 6.09 -25.14
C VAL A 11 84.26 7.11 -24.07
N TRP A 12 84.95 7.24 -22.93
CA TRP A 12 84.81 8.22 -21.81
C TRP A 12 83.68 8.04 -20.76
N ASP A 13 84.05 7.34 -19.68
CA ASP A 13 84.03 7.73 -18.25
C ASP A 13 82.77 7.95 -17.39
N ALA A 14 82.76 7.14 -16.30
CA ALA A 14 82.19 7.33 -14.95
C ALA A 14 80.64 7.31 -14.76
N PRO A 15 80.12 6.82 -13.60
CA PRO A 15 80.82 6.31 -12.40
C PRO A 15 80.52 4.82 -12.07
N ILE A 16 81.54 3.97 -11.95
CA ILE A 16 81.37 2.53 -11.60
C ILE A 16 81.41 2.26 -10.08
N GLY A 17 81.91 3.21 -9.27
CA GLY A 17 82.15 3.01 -7.83
C GLY A 17 80.92 2.69 -6.97
N ILE A 18 79.71 3.06 -7.41
CA ILE A 18 78.47 2.85 -6.62
C ILE A 18 77.89 1.44 -6.81
N MET A 19 78.08 0.81 -7.98
CA MET A 19 77.56 -0.54 -8.24
C MET A 19 78.29 -1.64 -7.44
N LEU A 20 79.59 -1.45 -7.14
CA LEU A 20 80.39 -2.48 -6.48
C LEU A 20 80.03 -2.71 -5.00
N MET A 21 79.46 -1.71 -4.30
CA MET A 21 78.95 -1.90 -2.94
C MET A 21 77.60 -2.64 -2.89
N LEU A 22 76.79 -2.55 -3.95
CA LEU A 22 75.52 -3.25 -4.03
C LEU A 22 75.72 -4.74 -4.35
N ALA A 23 76.65 -5.06 -5.27
CA ALA A 23 76.92 -6.44 -5.69
C ALA A 23 77.46 -7.35 -4.56
N THR A 24 78.27 -6.82 -3.64
CA THR A 24 78.85 -7.60 -2.53
C THR A 24 77.86 -7.92 -1.42
N CYS A 25 76.81 -7.10 -1.25
CA CYS A 25 75.74 -7.34 -0.27
C CYS A 25 74.78 -8.46 -0.71
N TRP A 26 74.64 -8.68 -2.02
CA TRP A 26 73.77 -9.73 -2.58
C TRP A 26 74.41 -11.13 -2.60
N LEU A 27 75.73 -11.23 -2.60
CA LEU A 27 76.44 -12.52 -2.58
C LEU A 27 76.62 -13.11 -1.17
N SER A 28 76.49 -12.30 -0.12
CA SER A 28 76.59 -12.76 1.28
C SER A 28 75.28 -13.33 1.84
N GLN A 29 74.13 -13.12 1.18
CA GLN A 29 72.85 -13.72 1.58
C GLN A 29 72.64 -15.15 1.05
N LEU A 30 73.51 -15.66 0.17
CA LEU A 30 73.38 -16.98 -0.48
C LEU A 30 74.01 -18.14 0.32
N VAL A 31 74.47 -17.90 1.56
CA VAL A 31 75.07 -18.94 2.44
C VAL A 31 74.36 -19.05 3.79
N ILE A 32 73.07 -18.69 3.85
CA ILE A 32 72.13 -19.21 4.87
C ILE A 32 70.88 -19.79 4.17
N ALA A 33 71.11 -20.62 3.16
CA ALA A 33 70.18 -21.67 2.74
C ALA A 33 70.42 -22.96 3.55
N GLY A 34 70.71 -22.81 4.84
CA GLY A 34 70.57 -23.91 5.78
C GLY A 34 69.10 -24.34 5.81
N SER A 35 68.85 -25.64 5.92
CA SER A 35 67.50 -26.19 5.95
C SER A 35 66.62 -25.44 6.95
N THR A 36 65.60 -24.73 6.45
CA THR A 36 64.44 -24.40 7.28
C THR A 36 63.96 -25.72 7.86
N PRO A 37 63.93 -25.91 9.18
CA PRO A 37 63.29 -27.09 9.72
C PRO A 37 61.86 -27.10 9.19
N VAL A 38 61.40 -28.26 8.72
CA VAL A 38 59.96 -28.44 8.55
C VAL A 38 59.39 -28.23 9.95
N GLN A 39 58.69 -27.12 10.14
CA GLN A 39 58.17 -26.74 11.44
C GLN A 39 57.00 -27.68 11.71
N ASP A 40 57.29 -28.80 12.39
CA ASP A 40 56.36 -29.89 12.59
C ASP A 40 55.03 -29.36 13.11
N THR A 41 54.02 -29.47 12.26
CA THR A 41 52.70 -28.92 12.55
C THR A 41 52.07 -29.76 13.63
N VAL A 42 51.91 -29.16 14.81
CA VAL A 42 51.24 -29.76 15.96
C VAL A 42 49.91 -30.35 15.51
N SER A 43 49.74 -31.65 15.77
CA SER A 43 48.60 -32.44 15.34
C SER A 43 48.39 -33.63 16.28
N VAL A 44 47.15 -34.12 16.39
CA VAL A 44 46.88 -35.38 17.08
C VAL A 44 46.94 -36.50 16.05
N SER A 45 47.77 -37.51 16.29
CA SER A 45 47.81 -38.71 15.46
C SER A 45 47.68 -39.96 16.32
N LEU A 46 46.65 -40.77 16.07
CA LEU A 46 46.48 -42.08 16.70
C LEU A 46 46.47 -43.16 15.60
N PRO A 47 47.28 -44.24 15.74
CA PRO A 47 47.31 -45.31 14.77
C PRO A 47 46.04 -46.18 14.84
N GLY A 48 45.60 -46.66 13.68
CA GLY A 48 44.56 -47.68 13.52
C GLY A 48 44.65 -48.30 12.12
N ASP A 49 43.74 -49.21 11.80
CA ASP A 49 43.61 -49.84 10.48
C ASP A 49 42.99 -48.87 9.45
N ILE A 50 42.07 -48.01 9.89
CA ILE A 50 41.42 -46.96 9.08
C ILE A 50 41.66 -45.61 9.77
N ILE A 51 42.14 -44.59 9.04
CA ILE A 51 42.43 -43.26 9.60
C ILE A 51 41.36 -42.24 9.19
N LEU A 52 40.73 -41.58 10.17
CA LEU A 52 39.82 -40.44 9.93
C LEU A 52 40.51 -39.11 10.24
N GLY A 53 40.35 -38.13 9.34
CA GLY A 53 40.86 -36.78 9.51
C GLY A 53 39.94 -35.93 10.39
N GLY A 54 40.50 -35.04 11.21
CA GLY A 54 39.72 -34.11 12.05
C GLY A 54 40.12 -32.65 11.81
N LEU A 55 39.15 -31.74 11.73
CA LEU A 55 39.36 -30.30 11.53
C LEU A 55 38.54 -29.46 12.51
N PHE A 56 39.19 -28.99 13.58
CA PHE A 56 38.54 -28.18 14.62
C PHE A 56 39.21 -26.80 14.75
N PRO A 57 38.49 -25.77 15.25
CA PRO A 57 39.06 -24.46 15.54
C PRO A 57 39.60 -24.45 16.97
N VAL A 58 40.80 -24.97 17.17
CA VAL A 58 41.45 -25.04 18.49
C VAL A 58 41.89 -23.65 18.95
N HIS A 59 42.36 -22.79 18.03
CA HIS A 59 42.71 -21.40 18.32
C HIS A 59 41.76 -20.36 17.73
N GLU A 60 41.74 -19.18 18.35
CA GLU A 60 41.15 -17.98 17.78
C GLU A 60 41.89 -17.53 16.50
N LYS A 61 41.25 -16.69 15.68
CA LYS A 61 41.82 -16.17 14.42
C LYS A 61 42.90 -15.12 14.71
N GLY A 62 44.14 -15.38 14.30
CA GLY A 62 45.26 -14.44 14.48
C GLY A 62 45.19 -13.23 13.55
N GLU A 63 45.57 -12.04 14.05
CA GLU A 63 45.64 -10.78 13.30
C GLU A 63 46.89 -10.72 12.37
N GLY A 64 47.04 -11.73 11.50
CA GLY A 64 48.05 -11.79 10.45
C GLY A 64 48.98 -13.00 10.54
N ALA A 65 50.16 -12.78 11.12
CA ALA A 65 51.21 -13.75 11.38
C ALA A 65 51.73 -13.57 12.83
N PRO A 66 51.65 -14.57 13.73
CA PRO A 66 51.20 -15.95 13.52
C PRO A 66 49.74 -16.06 13.02
N PRO A 67 49.39 -17.15 12.31
CA PRO A 67 48.08 -17.30 11.69
C PRO A 67 46.95 -17.59 12.69
N CYS A 68 47.32 -18.11 13.84
CA CYS A 68 46.49 -18.48 14.98
C CYS A 68 46.71 -17.42 16.08
N GLY A 69 45.66 -17.04 16.80
CA GLY A 69 45.75 -16.13 17.94
C GLY A 69 46.27 -16.84 19.20
N PRO A 70 46.68 -16.09 20.23
CA PRO A 70 47.30 -16.62 21.44
C PRO A 70 46.32 -17.31 22.40
N LYS A 71 45.02 -17.33 22.12
CA LYS A 71 44.02 -18.00 22.96
C LYS A 71 43.48 -19.27 22.34
N VAL A 72 43.41 -20.30 23.18
CA VAL A 72 42.66 -21.52 22.92
C VAL A 72 41.16 -21.22 22.95
N TYR A 73 40.43 -21.82 22.02
CA TYR A 73 38.99 -21.79 21.95
C TYR A 73 38.45 -23.06 22.59
N ASN A 74 37.96 -22.96 23.83
CA ASN A 74 37.56 -24.09 24.69
C ASN A 74 36.63 -25.10 23.99
N ARG A 75 35.79 -24.62 23.07
CA ARG A 75 34.88 -25.41 22.23
C ARG A 75 35.59 -26.25 21.18
N GLY A 76 36.66 -25.73 20.57
CA GLY A 76 37.48 -26.48 19.63
C GLY A 76 38.15 -27.68 20.29
N VAL A 77 38.63 -27.49 21.53
CA VAL A 77 39.21 -28.57 22.35
C VAL A 77 38.14 -29.57 22.77
N GLN A 78 36.96 -29.14 23.26
CA GLN A 78 35.87 -30.07 23.57
C GLN A 78 35.42 -30.88 22.35
N ARG A 79 35.28 -30.27 21.16
CA ARG A 79 34.92 -30.98 19.92
C ARG A 79 36.01 -31.96 19.46
N LEU A 80 37.28 -31.60 19.60
CA LEU A 80 38.41 -32.50 19.34
C LEU A 80 38.37 -33.70 20.29
N GLU A 81 38.19 -33.45 21.60
CA GLU A 81 38.06 -34.50 22.60
C GLU A 81 36.81 -35.36 22.40
N ALA A 82 35.70 -34.80 21.89
CA ALA A 82 34.50 -35.55 21.53
C ALA A 82 34.74 -36.54 20.39
N MET A 83 35.52 -36.16 19.37
CA MET A 83 35.97 -37.08 18.32
C MET A 83 36.85 -38.20 18.90
N LEU A 84 37.78 -37.88 19.79
CA LEU A 84 38.65 -38.88 20.44
C LEU A 84 37.83 -39.84 21.32
N TYR A 85 36.91 -39.33 22.14
CA TYR A 85 36.00 -40.11 22.97
C TYR A 85 35.11 -41.04 22.13
N ALA A 86 34.51 -40.55 21.03
CA ALA A 86 33.69 -41.37 20.16
C ALA A 86 34.48 -42.49 19.48
N ILE A 87 35.74 -42.21 19.08
CA ILE A 87 36.65 -43.21 18.51
C ILE A 87 37.03 -44.27 19.55
N ASP A 88 37.33 -43.90 20.79
CA ASP A 88 37.56 -44.85 21.89
C ASP A 88 36.32 -45.73 22.16
N ARG A 89 35.11 -45.14 22.09
CA ARG A 89 33.84 -45.86 22.27
C ARG A 89 33.59 -46.86 21.14
N VAL A 90 33.79 -46.48 19.88
CA VAL A 90 33.64 -47.37 18.71
C VAL A 90 34.67 -48.49 18.72
N ASN A 91 35.95 -48.19 18.98
CA ASN A 91 37.03 -49.19 19.06
C ASN A 91 36.87 -50.21 20.20
N ASN A 92 35.96 -49.95 21.16
CA ASN A 92 35.65 -50.83 22.29
C ASN A 92 34.22 -51.41 22.20
N ASP A 93 33.48 -51.15 21.12
CA ASP A 93 32.19 -51.79 20.84
C ASP A 93 32.43 -53.15 20.15
N THR A 94 31.63 -54.16 20.50
CA THR A 94 31.70 -55.49 19.86
C THR A 94 30.70 -55.65 18.72
N ASN A 95 29.76 -54.71 18.56
CA ASN A 95 28.68 -54.77 17.58
C ASN A 95 29.04 -54.02 16.29
N ILE A 96 29.78 -52.91 16.41
CA ILE A 96 30.20 -52.05 15.31
C ILE A 96 31.69 -52.31 15.03
N LEU A 97 32.04 -52.63 13.78
CA LEU A 97 33.42 -52.86 13.32
C LEU A 97 34.26 -53.84 14.19
N PRO A 98 33.73 -55.03 14.54
CA PRO A 98 34.44 -55.99 15.41
C PRO A 98 35.80 -56.39 14.85
N GLY A 99 36.87 -56.09 15.60
CA GLY A 99 38.24 -56.43 15.21
C GLY A 99 38.85 -55.51 14.13
N ILE A 100 38.29 -54.33 13.89
CA ILE A 100 38.87 -53.25 13.08
C ILE A 100 39.09 -52.04 13.97
N THR A 101 40.26 -51.41 13.88
CA THR A 101 40.58 -50.21 14.66
C THR A 101 40.52 -48.93 13.82
N ILE A 102 39.80 -47.92 14.31
CA ILE A 102 39.81 -46.58 13.73
C ILE A 102 40.87 -45.72 14.46
N GLY A 103 41.83 -45.20 13.71
CA GLY A 103 42.77 -44.17 14.13
C GLY A 103 42.36 -42.78 13.63
N VAL A 104 43.07 -41.73 14.06
CA VAL A 104 42.74 -40.34 13.68
C VAL A 104 43.98 -39.53 13.32
N HIS A 105 43.78 -38.51 12.47
CA HIS A 105 44.74 -37.42 12.26
C HIS A 105 44.02 -36.07 12.35
N ILE A 106 44.16 -35.35 13.47
CA ILE A 106 43.43 -34.10 13.76
C ILE A 106 44.35 -32.89 13.63
N LEU A 107 43.89 -31.87 12.89
CA LEU A 107 44.60 -30.63 12.61
C LEU A 107 43.78 -29.41 13.08
N ASP A 108 44.47 -28.37 13.53
CA ASP A 108 43.84 -27.09 13.84
C ASP A 108 43.54 -26.29 12.55
N THR A 109 42.40 -25.60 12.56
CA THR A 109 41.94 -24.68 11.51
C THR A 109 42.20 -23.22 11.85
N CYS A 110 42.54 -22.89 13.11
CA CYS A 110 42.76 -21.54 13.64
C CYS A 110 41.67 -20.53 13.23
N SER A 111 40.43 -21.02 13.12
CA SER A 111 39.26 -20.27 12.65
C SER A 111 39.45 -19.56 11.28
N ARG A 112 40.39 -20.04 10.43
CA ARG A 112 40.82 -19.35 9.21
C ARG A 112 40.91 -20.29 8.00
N ASP A 113 40.08 -20.02 7.00
CA ASP A 113 39.92 -20.79 5.76
C ASP A 113 41.23 -21.06 4.99
N THR A 114 42.05 -20.04 4.77
CA THR A 114 43.36 -20.13 4.10
C THR A 114 44.38 -20.98 4.86
N TYR A 115 44.30 -21.01 6.20
CA TYR A 115 45.17 -21.83 7.03
C TYR A 115 44.69 -23.29 7.04
N ALA A 116 43.39 -23.49 7.28
CA ALA A 116 42.75 -24.80 7.26
C ALA A 116 42.90 -25.53 5.90
N LEU A 117 42.83 -24.80 4.78
CA LEU A 117 43.10 -25.37 3.44
C LEU A 117 44.54 -25.86 3.32
N ASN A 118 45.53 -25.07 3.77
CA ASN A 118 46.94 -25.46 3.77
C ASN A 118 47.22 -26.65 4.70
N GLN A 119 46.52 -26.76 5.84
CA GLN A 119 46.60 -27.93 6.70
C GLN A 119 45.92 -29.16 6.09
N SER A 120 44.78 -28.98 5.40
CA SER A 120 44.08 -30.08 4.72
C SER A 120 44.90 -30.73 3.60
N LEU A 121 45.92 -30.05 3.07
CA LEU A 121 46.91 -30.67 2.18
C LEU A 121 47.64 -31.85 2.84
N GLN A 122 47.73 -31.92 4.16
CA GLN A 122 48.40 -33.04 4.85
C GLN A 122 47.64 -34.37 4.71
N PHE A 123 46.31 -34.34 4.78
CA PHE A 123 45.48 -35.54 4.58
C PHE A 123 45.69 -36.17 3.20
N VAL A 124 45.97 -35.36 2.18
CA VAL A 124 46.20 -35.81 0.80
C VAL A 124 47.68 -36.02 0.47
N ARG A 125 48.65 -35.54 1.28
CA ARG A 125 50.09 -35.82 1.09
C ARG A 125 50.38 -37.31 1.13
N ALA A 126 49.77 -38.04 2.07
CA ALA A 126 49.92 -39.50 2.15
C ALA A 126 49.37 -40.18 0.89
N SER A 127 48.20 -39.76 0.39
CA SER A 127 47.57 -40.27 -0.83
C SER A 127 48.32 -39.92 -2.12
N LEU A 128 49.06 -38.80 -2.13
CA LEU A 128 49.94 -38.37 -3.22
C LEU A 128 51.28 -39.14 -3.23
N ASN A 129 51.80 -39.51 -2.06
CA ASN A 129 53.16 -40.05 -1.89
C ASN A 129 53.29 -41.56 -2.16
N ASN A 130 52.64 -42.07 -3.22
CA ASN A 130 52.89 -43.41 -3.79
C ASN A 130 54.32 -43.61 -4.38
N LEU A 131 55.26 -42.70 -4.08
CA LEU A 131 56.61 -42.64 -4.65
C LEU A 131 57.72 -42.32 -3.64
N ASP A 132 57.40 -42.03 -2.37
CA ASP A 132 58.43 -41.59 -1.41
C ASP A 132 59.14 -42.79 -0.74
N THR A 133 60.16 -43.30 -1.45
CA THR A 133 60.99 -44.41 -0.97
C THR A 133 61.82 -44.08 0.27
N SER A 134 61.89 -42.81 0.71
CA SER A 134 62.58 -42.42 1.96
C SER A 134 61.86 -42.87 3.24
N VAL A 135 60.60 -43.31 3.12
CA VAL A 135 59.78 -43.78 4.24
C VAL A 135 60.13 -45.23 4.64
N PHE A 136 60.84 -45.98 3.81
CA PHE A 136 61.24 -47.36 4.08
C PHE A 136 62.67 -47.46 4.60
N GLU A 137 62.88 -48.34 5.59
CA GLU A 137 64.19 -48.61 6.19
C GLU A 137 64.49 -50.12 6.10
N CYS A 138 65.59 -50.47 5.43
CA CYS A 138 66.05 -51.85 5.26
C CYS A 138 67.27 -52.10 6.17
N SER A 139 67.04 -52.57 7.39
CA SER A 139 68.10 -52.78 8.38
C SER A 139 69.13 -53.86 8.02
N ASP A 140 68.78 -54.81 7.15
CA ASP A 140 69.51 -56.07 6.94
C ASP A 140 69.35 -56.67 5.53
N THR A 141 68.98 -55.87 4.53
CA THR A 141 68.62 -56.31 3.15
C THR A 141 67.41 -57.26 3.04
N SER A 142 66.61 -57.41 4.11
CA SER A 142 65.29 -58.06 4.02
C SER A 142 64.22 -57.13 3.40
N ILE A 143 62.95 -57.59 3.42
CA ILE A 143 61.80 -56.89 2.81
C ILE A 143 61.67 -55.49 3.43
N PRO A 144 61.54 -54.40 2.63
CA PRO A 144 61.48 -53.02 3.15
C PRO A 144 60.36 -52.85 4.17
N GLN A 145 60.71 -52.30 5.33
CA GLN A 145 59.77 -51.98 6.41
C GLN A 145 59.57 -50.47 6.55
N LEU A 146 58.36 -50.07 6.95
CA LEU A 146 58.01 -48.67 7.14
C LEU A 146 58.73 -48.10 8.38
N ARG A 147 59.31 -46.90 8.28
CA ARG A 147 59.86 -46.20 9.43
C ARG A 147 58.81 -46.03 10.54
N LYS A 148 59.21 -46.31 11.79
CA LYS A 148 58.31 -46.21 12.96
C LYS A 148 57.72 -44.80 13.16
N ASN A 149 58.40 -43.77 12.65
CA ASN A 149 58.01 -42.37 12.76
C ASN A 149 57.17 -41.87 11.57
N ALA A 150 56.80 -42.74 10.62
CA ALA A 150 55.83 -42.41 9.57
C ALA A 150 54.41 -42.52 10.15
N THR A 151 53.90 -41.41 10.69
CA THR A 151 52.76 -41.40 11.62
C THR A 151 51.39 -41.19 10.99
N SER A 152 51.30 -40.83 9.71
CA SER A 152 50.02 -40.64 8.99
C SER A 152 49.92 -41.60 7.80
N GLY A 153 49.01 -42.57 7.89
CA GLY A 153 48.47 -43.24 6.70
C GLY A 153 47.52 -42.31 5.92
N PRO A 154 47.13 -42.67 4.69
CA PRO A 154 46.14 -41.89 3.94
C PRO A 154 44.79 -41.86 4.66
N VAL A 155 44.15 -40.70 4.63
CA VAL A 155 42.88 -40.44 5.33
C VAL A 155 41.69 -40.95 4.51
N PHE A 156 40.83 -41.75 5.13
CA PHE A 156 39.64 -42.33 4.48
C PHE A 156 38.46 -41.35 4.41
N GLY A 157 38.28 -40.52 5.43
CA GLY A 157 37.20 -39.52 5.50
C GLY A 157 37.53 -38.44 6.53
N VAL A 158 36.92 -37.25 6.41
CA VAL A 158 37.23 -36.09 7.26
C VAL A 158 36.00 -35.63 8.05
N ILE A 159 36.18 -35.40 9.36
CA ILE A 159 35.18 -34.80 10.25
C ILE A 159 35.56 -33.35 10.53
N GLY A 160 34.63 -32.43 10.28
CA GLY A 160 34.86 -30.98 10.24
C GLY A 160 34.70 -30.39 8.84
N GLY A 161 35.13 -29.16 8.56
CA GLY A 161 35.53 -28.15 9.55
C GLY A 161 34.32 -27.63 10.33
N SER A 162 34.55 -26.72 11.29
CA SER A 162 33.45 -26.07 12.02
C SER A 162 32.81 -24.93 11.22
N TYR A 163 33.57 -23.90 10.85
CA TYR A 163 33.04 -22.74 10.12
C TYR A 163 32.72 -23.05 8.66
N SER A 164 31.57 -22.61 8.17
CA SER A 164 31.12 -22.83 6.79
C SER A 164 32.10 -22.32 5.72
N SER A 165 32.83 -21.24 5.97
CA SER A 165 33.88 -20.73 5.07
C SER A 165 35.09 -21.67 4.99
N VAL A 166 35.47 -22.31 6.11
CA VAL A 166 36.52 -23.34 6.14
C VAL A 166 36.06 -24.57 5.36
N SER A 167 34.87 -25.09 5.67
CA SER A 167 34.35 -26.31 5.03
C SER A 167 34.17 -26.15 3.51
N LEU A 168 33.79 -24.96 3.02
CA LEU A 168 33.75 -24.67 1.59
C LEU A 168 35.12 -24.80 0.90
N GLN A 169 36.21 -24.32 1.51
CA GLN A 169 37.55 -24.47 0.91
C GLN A 169 38.05 -25.91 0.99
N VAL A 170 37.81 -26.57 2.12
CA VAL A 170 38.25 -27.97 2.37
C VAL A 170 37.54 -28.95 1.43
N ALA A 171 36.21 -28.83 1.26
CA ALA A 171 35.44 -29.71 0.38
C ALA A 171 35.89 -29.60 -1.09
N ASN A 172 36.28 -28.40 -1.54
CA ASN A 172 36.84 -28.19 -2.89
C ASN A 172 38.18 -28.92 -3.10
N LEU A 173 38.97 -29.15 -2.05
CA LEU A 173 40.19 -29.96 -2.10
C LEU A 173 39.87 -31.46 -2.00
N LEU A 174 39.12 -31.88 -0.97
CA LEU A 174 38.87 -33.29 -0.67
C LEU A 174 38.16 -34.04 -1.81
N ARG A 175 37.23 -33.37 -2.50
CA ARG A 175 36.53 -33.94 -3.66
C ARG A 175 37.46 -34.35 -4.80
N LEU A 176 38.64 -33.73 -4.93
CA LEU A 176 39.64 -34.06 -5.97
C LEU A 176 40.36 -35.39 -5.71
N PHE A 177 40.28 -35.89 -4.48
CA PHE A 177 40.87 -37.16 -4.01
C PHE A 177 39.79 -38.17 -3.61
N HIS A 178 38.53 -37.90 -3.97
CA HIS A 178 37.34 -38.65 -3.57
C HIS A 178 37.16 -38.85 -2.05
N ILE A 179 37.72 -37.97 -1.21
CA ILE A 179 37.62 -38.11 0.25
C ILE A 179 36.28 -37.52 0.74
N PRO A 180 35.38 -38.32 1.35
CA PRO A 180 34.14 -37.84 1.95
C PRO A 180 34.38 -36.97 3.20
N GLN A 181 33.50 -36.00 3.41
CA GLN A 181 33.57 -35.05 4.52
C GLN A 181 32.22 -34.97 5.26
N ILE A 182 32.22 -35.08 6.61
CA ILE A 182 31.06 -34.77 7.44
C ILE A 182 31.38 -33.56 8.33
N SER A 183 30.65 -32.44 8.18
CA SER A 183 30.76 -31.31 9.12
C SER A 183 29.75 -31.41 10.27
N PRO A 184 30.18 -31.21 11.53
CA PRO A 184 29.30 -31.14 12.70
C PRO A 184 28.80 -29.72 13.02
N ALA A 185 29.11 -28.71 12.19
CA ALA A 185 28.75 -27.31 12.49
C ALA A 185 28.64 -26.34 11.29
N SER A 186 28.92 -26.76 10.04
CA SER A 186 28.87 -25.87 8.87
C SER A 186 27.49 -25.83 8.22
N THR A 187 26.67 -24.88 8.65
CA THR A 187 25.25 -24.74 8.27
C THR A 187 24.98 -24.00 6.94
N ALA A 188 25.98 -23.44 6.26
CA ALA A 188 25.75 -22.62 5.06
C ALA A 188 24.97 -23.37 3.94
N LYS A 189 23.93 -22.72 3.41
CA LYS A 189 23.06 -23.22 2.33
C LYS A 189 23.84 -23.71 1.09
N THR A 190 24.96 -23.06 0.76
CA THR A 190 25.74 -23.39 -0.46
C THR A 190 26.48 -24.73 -0.40
N LEU A 191 26.63 -25.34 0.78
CA LEU A 191 27.23 -26.67 0.92
C LEU A 191 26.29 -27.82 0.50
N SER A 192 24.98 -27.59 0.43
CA SER A 192 23.97 -28.56 -0.05
C SER A 192 24.02 -28.79 -1.57
N ASP A 193 24.76 -27.96 -2.32
CA ASP A 193 24.84 -28.03 -3.78
C ASP A 193 25.73 -29.19 -4.27
N LYS A 194 25.10 -30.33 -4.58
CA LYS A 194 25.78 -31.53 -5.10
C LYS A 194 26.38 -31.40 -6.50
N SER A 195 26.13 -30.30 -7.24
CA SER A 195 26.90 -30.04 -8.46
C SER A 195 28.34 -29.57 -8.16
N ARG A 196 28.59 -29.13 -6.92
CA ARG A 196 29.89 -28.59 -6.45
C ARG A 196 30.50 -29.38 -5.30
N PHE A 197 29.67 -29.81 -4.35
CA PHE A 197 30.07 -30.46 -3.10
C PHE A 197 29.44 -31.86 -3.01
N ASP A 198 29.79 -32.70 -3.99
CA ASP A 198 29.23 -34.04 -4.19
C ASP A 198 29.58 -35.04 -3.10
N LEU A 199 30.65 -34.80 -2.33
CA LEU A 199 31.12 -35.66 -1.21
C LEU A 199 31.04 -35.01 0.18
N PHE A 200 30.31 -33.90 0.31
CA PHE A 200 30.12 -33.21 1.58
C PHE A 200 28.77 -33.56 2.21
N ALA A 201 28.76 -34.02 3.46
CA ALA A 201 27.56 -34.16 4.28
C ALA A 201 27.74 -33.41 5.62
N ARG A 202 26.70 -33.36 6.44
CA ARG A 202 26.72 -32.73 7.77
C ARG A 202 25.61 -33.28 8.67
N THR A 203 25.93 -33.44 9.95
CA THR A 203 24.98 -33.85 10.99
C THR A 203 24.04 -32.71 11.43
N VAL A 204 24.24 -31.50 10.90
CA VAL A 204 23.44 -30.29 11.18
C VAL A 204 22.66 -29.82 9.94
N PRO A 205 21.50 -29.16 10.10
CA PRO A 205 20.68 -28.63 9.00
C PRO A 205 21.27 -27.36 8.34
N PRO A 206 20.79 -26.98 7.14
CA PRO A 206 21.12 -25.70 6.51
C PRO A 206 20.47 -24.48 7.18
N ASP A 207 21.15 -23.34 7.09
CA ASP A 207 20.69 -22.00 7.55
C ASP A 207 19.34 -21.56 6.96
N THR A 208 18.85 -22.20 5.89
CA THR A 208 17.52 -21.93 5.33
C THR A 208 16.40 -22.24 6.33
N PHE A 209 16.51 -23.33 7.10
CA PHE A 209 15.49 -23.67 8.10
C PHE A 209 15.59 -22.75 9.32
N GLN A 210 16.80 -22.37 9.73
CA GLN A 210 17.01 -21.34 10.76
C GLN A 210 16.42 -19.99 10.32
N SER A 211 16.56 -19.62 9.04
CA SER A 211 16.00 -18.39 8.47
C SER A 211 14.47 -18.40 8.50
N VAL A 212 13.84 -19.52 8.16
CA VAL A 212 12.37 -19.69 8.29
C VAL A 212 11.96 -19.57 9.76
N ALA A 213 12.62 -20.29 10.68
CA ALA A 213 12.33 -20.22 12.11
C ALA A 213 12.46 -18.80 12.69
N LEU A 214 13.48 -18.05 12.29
CA LEU A 214 13.66 -16.64 12.66
C LEU A 214 12.54 -15.74 12.15
N VAL A 215 11.99 -15.99 10.95
CA VAL A 215 10.84 -15.24 10.44
C VAL A 215 9.54 -15.66 11.14
N ASP A 216 9.34 -16.96 11.40
CA ASP A 216 8.17 -17.44 12.15
C ASP A 216 8.11 -16.83 13.56
N ILE A 217 9.26 -16.69 14.25
CA ILE A 217 9.39 -16.06 15.56
C ILE A 217 8.93 -14.59 15.53
N ILE A 218 9.45 -13.77 14.60
CA ILE A 218 9.07 -12.35 14.53
C ILE A 218 7.62 -12.15 14.05
N LYS A 219 7.09 -13.07 13.22
CA LYS A 219 5.66 -13.08 12.85
C LYS A 219 4.76 -13.40 14.05
N ASN A 220 5.16 -14.32 14.93
CA ASN A 220 4.42 -14.64 16.15
C ASN A 220 4.41 -13.47 17.16
N PHE A 221 5.40 -12.57 17.10
CA PHE A 221 5.41 -11.30 17.84
C PHE A 221 4.70 -10.14 17.12
N ASN A 222 4.02 -10.39 16.00
CA ASN A 222 3.38 -9.37 15.16
C ASN A 222 4.32 -8.25 14.67
N TRP A 223 5.63 -8.51 14.56
CA TRP A 223 6.59 -7.56 14.02
C TRP A 223 6.49 -7.49 12.48
N SER A 224 6.51 -6.27 11.95
CA SER A 224 6.42 -5.99 10.50
C SER A 224 7.55 -5.11 9.98
N TYR A 225 8.38 -4.55 10.87
CA TYR A 225 9.53 -3.72 10.52
C TYR A 225 10.70 -3.99 11.45
N VAL A 226 11.79 -4.55 10.91
CA VAL A 226 12.94 -5.03 11.69
C VAL A 226 14.26 -4.61 11.04
N SER A 227 15.33 -4.52 11.82
CA SER A 227 16.69 -4.32 11.27
C SER A 227 17.47 -5.63 11.24
N THR A 228 18.45 -5.75 10.33
CA THR A 228 19.27 -6.96 10.18
C THR A 228 20.76 -6.63 10.17
N ILE A 229 21.56 -7.31 11.01
CA ILE A 229 23.03 -7.28 10.94
C ILE A 229 23.54 -8.68 10.58
N HIS A 230 24.54 -8.77 9.70
CA HIS A 230 25.18 -10.04 9.37
C HIS A 230 26.71 -9.94 9.27
N SER A 231 27.40 -11.04 9.54
CA SER A 231 28.85 -11.15 9.31
C SER A 231 29.14 -11.36 7.84
N GLU A 232 30.26 -10.81 7.36
CA GLU A 232 30.83 -11.16 6.07
C GLU A 232 31.30 -12.63 6.04
N GLY A 233 31.05 -13.30 4.91
CA GLY A 233 31.31 -14.72 4.69
C GLY A 233 30.03 -15.54 4.50
N SER A 234 30.18 -16.76 3.99
CA SER A 234 29.06 -17.60 3.51
C SER A 234 27.95 -17.89 4.53
N TYR A 235 28.25 -17.91 5.83
CA TYR A 235 27.22 -18.07 6.87
C TYR A 235 26.29 -16.85 6.93
N GLY A 236 26.83 -15.67 7.24
CA GLY A 236 26.01 -14.46 7.41
C GLY A 236 25.40 -13.95 6.11
N GLU A 237 26.10 -14.05 4.98
CA GLU A 237 25.59 -13.58 3.68
C GLU A 237 24.47 -14.47 3.13
N TYR A 238 24.62 -15.80 3.07
CA TYR A 238 23.54 -16.68 2.58
C TYR A 238 22.41 -16.90 3.60
N GLY A 239 22.71 -16.81 4.90
CA GLY A 239 21.69 -16.84 5.96
C GLY A 239 20.77 -15.61 5.88
N ILE A 240 21.33 -14.39 5.80
CA ILE A 240 20.50 -13.19 5.72
C ILE A 240 19.77 -13.05 4.38
N GLU A 241 20.34 -13.52 3.26
CA GLU A 241 19.65 -13.60 1.97
C GLU A 241 18.39 -14.47 2.05
N ALA A 242 18.50 -15.66 2.68
CA ALA A 242 17.35 -16.52 2.92
C ALA A 242 16.31 -15.86 3.85
N PHE A 243 16.76 -15.23 4.94
CA PHE A 243 15.88 -14.50 5.85
C PHE A 243 15.13 -13.35 5.14
N HIS A 244 15.80 -12.54 4.30
CA HIS A 244 15.18 -11.43 3.56
C HIS A 244 14.10 -11.92 2.58
N LYS A 245 14.31 -13.06 1.91
CA LYS A 245 13.29 -13.70 1.06
C LYS A 245 12.07 -14.10 1.90
N GLU A 246 12.27 -14.93 2.92
CA GLU A 246 11.19 -15.49 3.74
C GLU A 246 10.40 -14.41 4.50
N ALA A 247 11.07 -13.32 4.89
CA ALA A 247 10.47 -12.12 5.48
C ALA A 247 9.59 -11.35 4.49
N THR A 248 10.06 -11.16 3.25
CA THR A 248 9.31 -10.48 2.18
C THR A 248 8.01 -11.24 1.86
N GLU A 249 8.10 -12.56 1.72
CA GLU A 249 6.96 -13.44 1.45
C GLU A 249 5.92 -13.45 2.59
N ARG A 250 6.33 -13.18 3.83
CA ARG A 250 5.43 -13.06 5.00
C ARG A 250 5.11 -11.61 5.38
N HIS A 251 5.37 -10.64 4.50
CA HIS A 251 5.11 -9.20 4.67
C HIS A 251 5.80 -8.56 5.90
N VAL A 252 7.11 -8.79 6.04
CA VAL A 252 7.98 -8.10 7.00
C VAL A 252 9.03 -7.30 6.23
N CYS A 253 9.11 -5.99 6.47
CA CYS A 253 10.06 -5.11 5.79
C CYS A 253 11.34 -4.89 6.62
N ILE A 254 12.45 -4.68 5.91
CA ILE A 254 13.79 -4.50 6.50
C ILE A 254 14.10 -3.00 6.59
N ALA A 255 14.28 -2.49 7.81
CA ALA A 255 14.46 -1.06 8.10
C ALA A 255 15.88 -0.55 7.84
N ALA A 256 16.86 -1.41 8.10
CA ALA A 256 18.29 -1.23 7.87
C ALA A 256 18.94 -2.62 7.73
N ALA A 257 19.83 -2.78 6.76
CA ALA A 257 20.61 -4.00 6.53
C ALA A 257 22.10 -3.66 6.56
N GLU A 258 22.83 -4.21 7.52
CA GLU A 258 24.21 -3.83 7.82
C GLU A 258 25.15 -5.05 7.82
N LYS A 259 26.25 -4.95 7.06
CA LYS A 259 27.29 -5.98 7.01
C LYS A 259 28.48 -5.62 7.89
N VAL A 260 28.96 -6.59 8.68
CA VAL A 260 30.21 -6.52 9.44
C VAL A 260 31.36 -7.12 8.61
N PRO A 261 32.36 -6.32 8.14
CA PRO A 261 33.53 -6.83 7.44
C PRO A 261 34.40 -7.75 8.31
N SER A 262 35.11 -8.70 7.69
CA SER A 262 35.95 -9.72 8.35
C SER A 262 37.21 -9.18 9.07
N ALA A 263 37.39 -7.86 9.10
CA ALA A 263 38.46 -7.12 9.75
C ALA A 263 37.94 -5.77 10.33
N ALA A 264 36.71 -5.75 10.83
CA ALA A 264 36.06 -4.55 11.38
C ALA A 264 36.72 -4.05 12.68
N ASP A 265 36.95 -2.73 12.77
CA ASP A 265 37.36 -2.04 14.00
C ASP A 265 36.13 -1.60 14.82
N ASP A 266 36.35 -1.19 16.07
CA ASP A 266 35.28 -0.74 16.97
C ASP A 266 34.42 0.41 16.38
N LYS A 267 35.01 1.25 15.53
CA LYS A 267 34.30 2.38 14.89
C LYS A 267 33.28 1.91 13.87
N VAL A 268 33.53 0.80 13.17
CA VAL A 268 32.52 0.18 12.29
C VAL A 268 31.32 -0.31 13.11
N PHE A 269 31.55 -0.95 14.26
CA PHE A 269 30.46 -1.38 15.14
C PHE A 269 29.68 -0.19 15.73
N ASP A 270 30.37 0.85 16.21
CA ASP A 270 29.73 2.08 16.70
C ASP A 270 28.93 2.79 15.58
N ALA A 271 29.43 2.77 14.34
CA ALA A 271 28.73 3.34 13.19
C ALA A 271 27.48 2.55 12.80
N ILE A 272 27.50 1.21 12.93
CA ILE A 272 26.32 0.35 12.71
C ILE A 272 25.23 0.69 13.74
N ILE A 273 25.56 0.75 15.04
CA ILE A 273 24.60 1.18 16.09
C ILE A 273 24.07 2.60 15.81
N GLY A 274 24.96 3.51 15.39
CA GLY A 274 24.61 4.88 14.98
C GLY A 274 23.72 4.98 13.72
N LYS A 275 23.60 3.91 12.91
CA LYS A 275 22.60 3.81 11.84
C LYS A 275 21.28 3.24 12.34
N LEU A 276 21.31 2.19 13.17
CA LEU A 276 20.10 1.60 13.78
C LEU A 276 19.31 2.64 14.58
N LEU A 277 20.01 3.50 15.34
CA LEU A 277 19.41 4.61 16.07
C LEU A 277 18.65 5.64 15.19
N LYS A 278 18.86 5.66 13.87
CA LYS A 278 18.11 6.49 12.92
C LYS A 278 16.76 5.87 12.49
N LYS A 279 16.49 4.64 12.93
CA LYS A 279 15.27 3.86 12.63
C LYS A 279 14.57 3.43 13.94
N PRO A 280 14.12 4.38 14.80
CA PRO A 280 13.60 4.07 16.13
C PRO A 280 12.40 3.10 16.13
N ASN A 281 11.60 3.10 15.06
CA ASN A 281 10.45 2.20 14.89
C ASN A 281 10.85 0.73 14.63
N ALA A 282 12.10 0.46 14.26
CA ALA A 282 12.65 -0.88 14.03
C ALA A 282 13.34 -1.39 15.31
N ARG A 283 12.50 -1.75 16.29
CA ARG A 283 12.88 -2.13 17.65
C ARG A 283 13.54 -3.52 17.71
N GLY A 284 13.12 -4.44 16.83
CA GLY A 284 13.70 -5.76 16.64
C GLY A 284 14.94 -5.73 15.74
N VAL A 285 16.03 -6.37 16.18
CA VAL A 285 17.30 -6.46 15.45
C VAL A 285 17.72 -7.93 15.31
N ILE A 286 17.72 -8.44 14.07
CA ILE A 286 18.10 -9.82 13.75
C ILE A 286 19.61 -9.90 13.50
N LEU A 287 20.27 -10.88 14.11
CA LEU A 287 21.72 -11.08 14.04
C LEU A 287 22.05 -12.42 13.35
N PHE A 288 22.60 -12.35 12.13
CA PHE A 288 23.18 -13.49 11.39
C PHE A 288 24.71 -13.39 11.40
N THR A 289 25.28 -13.45 12.61
CA THR A 289 26.67 -13.05 12.90
C THR A 289 27.46 -14.13 13.62
N ARG A 290 28.78 -14.17 13.42
CA ARG A 290 29.71 -14.97 14.25
C ARG A 290 29.67 -14.51 15.71
N ALA A 291 30.03 -15.40 16.63
CA ALA A 291 30.13 -15.12 18.07
C ALA A 291 31.01 -13.89 18.39
N GLU A 292 32.15 -13.75 17.70
CA GLU A 292 33.06 -12.62 17.83
C GLU A 292 32.43 -11.26 17.45
N ASP A 293 31.65 -11.24 16.37
CA ASP A 293 31.01 -10.05 15.83
C ASP A 293 29.80 -9.67 16.69
N ALA A 294 29.01 -10.66 17.14
CA ALA A 294 27.90 -10.46 18.08
C ALA A 294 28.36 -9.78 19.39
N ARG A 295 29.47 -10.25 19.99
CA ARG A 295 30.03 -9.62 21.20
C ARG A 295 30.49 -8.19 20.95
N ARG A 296 31.09 -7.89 19.78
CA ARG A 296 31.49 -6.51 19.39
C ARG A 296 30.28 -5.60 19.13
N ILE A 297 29.19 -6.09 18.55
CA ILE A 297 27.91 -5.36 18.40
C ILE A 297 27.32 -5.00 19.76
N LEU A 298 27.28 -5.94 20.71
CA LEU A 298 26.78 -5.71 22.07
C LEU A 298 27.66 -4.72 22.85
N LEU A 299 28.99 -4.77 22.68
CA LEU A 299 29.92 -3.77 23.23
C LEU A 299 29.63 -2.36 22.68
N ALA A 300 29.43 -2.22 21.37
CA ALA A 300 29.06 -0.94 20.75
C ALA A 300 27.69 -0.43 21.25
N ALA A 301 26.70 -1.32 21.41
CA ALA A 301 25.40 -0.98 22.00
C ALA A 301 25.53 -0.49 23.45
N LYS A 302 26.43 -1.10 24.24
CA LYS A 302 26.75 -0.65 25.61
C LYS A 302 27.44 0.71 25.62
N ARG A 303 28.42 0.94 24.73
CA ARG A 303 29.10 2.25 24.55
C ARG A 303 28.13 3.35 24.16
N ALA A 304 27.11 3.05 23.35
CA ALA A 304 26.12 4.00 22.88
C ALA A 304 25.09 4.45 23.95
N ASN A 305 25.02 3.77 25.11
CA ASN A 305 24.11 4.08 26.23
C ASN A 305 22.66 4.35 25.79
N LEU A 306 22.07 3.35 25.12
CA LEU A 306 20.77 3.45 24.43
C LEU A 306 19.63 3.85 25.38
N SER A 307 18.90 4.91 25.03
CA SER A 307 17.72 5.40 25.79
C SER A 307 16.53 4.45 25.76
N GLN A 308 16.41 3.64 24.70
CA GLN A 308 15.53 2.48 24.61
C GLN A 308 16.36 1.30 24.09
N PRO A 309 16.37 0.13 24.76
CA PRO A 309 17.17 -1.02 24.33
C PRO A 309 16.70 -1.56 22.97
N PHE A 310 17.56 -2.22 22.19
CA PHE A 310 17.10 -3.04 21.06
C PHE A 310 16.64 -4.41 21.56
N HIS A 311 15.75 -5.07 20.82
CA HIS A 311 15.34 -6.44 21.08
C HIS A 311 16.07 -7.37 20.10
N TRP A 312 17.09 -8.06 20.59
CA TRP A 312 17.96 -8.91 19.80
C TRP A 312 17.30 -10.26 19.49
N VAL A 313 17.37 -10.70 18.24
CA VAL A 313 16.98 -12.06 17.80
C VAL A 313 18.14 -12.66 17.01
N ALA A 314 18.82 -13.68 17.54
CA ALA A 314 20.11 -14.13 17.02
C ALA A 314 20.13 -15.58 16.54
N SER A 315 20.88 -15.83 15.46
CA SER A 315 21.23 -17.17 14.98
C SER A 315 22.09 -17.96 15.99
N ASP A 316 22.35 -19.23 15.70
CA ASP A 316 23.16 -20.13 16.55
C ASP A 316 24.65 -19.73 16.66
N GLY A 317 25.09 -18.78 15.84
CA GLY A 317 26.35 -18.06 16.02
C GLY A 317 26.43 -17.35 17.38
N TRP A 318 25.29 -16.91 17.93
CA TRP A 318 25.13 -16.54 19.34
C TRP A 318 24.74 -17.75 20.19
N GLY A 319 23.63 -18.44 19.90
CA GLY A 319 23.24 -19.69 20.58
C GLY A 319 23.21 -19.62 22.13
N LYS A 320 23.43 -20.75 22.82
CA LYS A 320 23.38 -20.83 24.31
C LYS A 320 24.62 -20.29 25.04
N GLN A 321 25.39 -19.38 24.43
CA GLN A 321 26.79 -19.13 24.82
C GLN A 321 26.95 -18.13 25.98
N GLN A 322 27.40 -18.59 27.16
CA GLN A 322 27.60 -17.69 28.33
C GLN A 322 28.87 -16.82 28.24
N LYS A 323 30.05 -17.36 27.84
CA LYS A 323 31.33 -16.61 27.68
C LYS A 323 31.24 -15.51 26.59
N LEU A 324 30.18 -15.49 25.77
CA LEU A 324 29.87 -14.42 24.81
C LEU A 324 29.29 -13.16 25.52
N LEU A 325 28.54 -13.35 26.61
CA LEU A 325 27.78 -12.31 27.29
C LEU A 325 28.42 -11.77 28.58
N GLU A 326 29.53 -12.35 29.02
CA GLU A 326 30.29 -11.90 30.20
C GLU A 326 30.57 -10.38 30.18
N GLY A 327 29.98 -9.63 31.11
CA GLY A 327 30.06 -8.17 31.21
C GLY A 327 29.08 -7.37 30.32
N LEU A 328 28.13 -8.02 29.65
CA LEU A 328 27.17 -7.46 28.69
C LEU A 328 25.71 -7.88 28.97
N GLU A 329 25.47 -8.50 30.13
CA GLU A 329 24.21 -9.17 30.49
C GLU A 329 23.02 -8.20 30.55
N ASP A 330 23.26 -6.95 30.94
CA ASP A 330 22.31 -5.83 30.99
C ASP A 330 21.82 -5.35 29.60
N ILE A 331 22.60 -5.60 28.55
CA ILE A 331 22.27 -5.28 27.16
C ILE A 331 21.66 -6.50 26.44
N ALA A 332 21.94 -7.70 26.94
CA ALA A 332 21.45 -8.97 26.40
C ALA A 332 20.21 -9.52 27.12
N GLU A 333 19.83 -9.01 28.29
CA GLU A 333 18.58 -9.37 28.97
C GLU A 333 17.39 -9.24 28.01
N GLY A 334 16.59 -10.31 27.89
CA GLY A 334 15.48 -10.40 26.96
C GLY A 334 15.85 -10.62 25.49
N ALA A 335 17.12 -10.89 25.16
CA ALA A 335 17.51 -11.39 23.84
C ALA A 335 16.89 -12.77 23.59
N ILE A 336 16.56 -13.06 22.32
CA ILE A 336 16.08 -14.36 21.86
C ILE A 336 17.13 -14.93 20.92
N THR A 337 17.39 -16.24 21.00
CA THR A 337 18.34 -16.90 20.10
C THR A 337 17.92 -18.32 19.78
N VAL A 338 18.32 -18.79 18.61
CA VAL A 338 18.03 -20.12 18.08
C VAL A 338 19.30 -20.96 18.21
N GLU A 339 19.25 -22.08 18.93
CA GLU A 339 20.31 -23.10 18.95
C GLU A 339 19.79 -24.36 18.26
N LEU A 340 20.69 -25.18 17.69
CA LEU A 340 20.33 -26.53 17.25
C LEU A 340 19.84 -27.34 18.45
N GLN A 341 18.76 -28.12 18.30
CA GLN A 341 18.33 -29.00 19.40
C GLN A 341 19.41 -30.06 19.65
N SER A 342 20.02 -30.03 20.84
CA SER A 342 21.09 -30.92 21.26
C SER A 342 20.95 -31.25 22.75
N GLU A 343 21.08 -32.51 23.13
CA GLU A 343 21.02 -32.98 24.52
C GLU A 343 22.43 -33.25 25.07
N ILE A 344 22.58 -33.30 26.40
CA ILE A 344 23.89 -33.47 27.05
C ILE A 344 24.29 -34.95 27.10
N ILE A 345 25.48 -35.27 26.59
CA ILE A 345 26.05 -36.62 26.69
C ILE A 345 26.76 -36.78 28.03
N GLU A 346 26.07 -37.30 29.06
CA GLU A 346 26.62 -37.49 30.41
C GLU A 346 27.93 -38.30 30.44
N ASP A 347 28.07 -39.30 29.56
CA ASP A 347 29.31 -40.09 29.43
C ASP A 347 30.52 -39.21 29.04
N PHE A 348 30.32 -38.21 28.17
CA PHE A 348 31.39 -37.33 27.71
C PHE A 348 31.82 -36.36 28.83
N ASP A 349 30.88 -35.83 29.60
CA ASP A 349 31.21 -35.00 30.77
C ASP A 349 31.99 -35.79 31.81
N ARG A 350 31.57 -37.04 32.09
CA ARG A 350 32.32 -37.94 32.97
C ARG A 350 33.72 -38.26 32.42
N TYR A 351 33.87 -38.42 31.11
CA TYR A 351 35.19 -38.56 30.47
C TYR A 351 36.05 -37.30 30.67
N MET A 352 35.52 -36.13 30.33
CA MET A 352 36.25 -34.86 30.36
C MET A 352 36.66 -34.45 31.79
N MET A 353 35.79 -34.66 32.79
CA MET A 353 36.09 -34.40 34.21
C MET A 353 37.19 -35.33 34.79
N GLN A 354 37.49 -36.46 34.14
CA GLN A 354 38.59 -37.37 34.52
C GLN A 354 39.93 -37.00 33.84
N LEU A 355 39.92 -36.14 32.83
CA LEU A 355 41.16 -35.72 32.15
C LEU A 355 41.97 -34.74 33.01
N THR A 356 43.28 -34.84 32.88
CA THR A 356 44.26 -33.93 33.49
C THR A 356 45.44 -33.75 32.53
N PRO A 357 46.25 -32.68 32.62
CA PRO A 357 47.41 -32.48 31.76
C PRO A 357 48.51 -33.55 31.92
N SER A 358 48.45 -34.39 32.97
CA SER A 358 49.35 -35.53 33.15
C SER A 358 48.79 -36.82 32.52
N SER A 359 47.47 -37.06 32.56
CA SER A 359 46.84 -38.23 31.93
C SER A 359 46.62 -38.04 30.42
N ASN A 360 46.19 -36.86 29.96
CA ASN A 360 46.00 -36.57 28.55
C ASN A 360 47.29 -36.08 27.90
N LYS A 361 48.08 -37.03 27.37
CA LYS A 361 49.25 -36.75 26.52
C LYS A 361 48.98 -36.98 25.03
N ARG A 362 47.75 -37.34 24.64
CA ARG A 362 47.38 -37.54 23.22
C ARG A 362 46.96 -36.24 22.53
N ASN A 363 46.36 -35.31 23.25
CA ASN A 363 46.03 -33.99 22.77
C ASN A 363 47.10 -32.97 23.23
N PRO A 364 47.91 -32.40 22.31
CA PRO A 364 48.98 -31.46 22.69
C PRO A 364 48.41 -30.16 23.27
N TRP A 365 47.24 -29.71 22.78
CA TRP A 365 46.59 -28.46 23.17
C TRP A 365 45.81 -28.57 24.50
N PHE A 366 45.73 -29.76 25.11
CA PHE A 366 45.03 -29.94 26.39
C PHE A 366 45.72 -29.21 27.55
N ALA A 367 47.05 -29.03 27.48
CA ALA A 367 47.80 -28.23 28.45
C ALA A 367 47.38 -26.75 28.40
N GLU A 368 47.39 -26.16 27.21
CA GLU A 368 47.01 -24.75 26.97
C GLU A 368 45.53 -24.48 27.34
N TYR A 369 44.64 -25.45 27.05
CA TYR A 369 43.24 -25.41 27.49
C TYR A 369 43.09 -25.38 29.02
N TRP A 370 43.92 -26.12 29.74
CA TRP A 370 43.93 -26.13 31.20
C TRP A 370 44.41 -24.79 31.77
N GLU A 371 45.42 -24.18 31.14
CA GLU A 371 45.93 -22.87 31.52
C GLU A 371 44.91 -21.73 31.32
N ASP A 372 44.14 -21.68 30.20
CA ASP A 372 43.02 -20.71 30.05
C ASP A 372 41.90 -20.98 31.07
N THR A 373 41.53 -22.25 31.26
CA THR A 373 40.38 -22.62 32.09
C THR A 373 40.60 -22.33 33.59
N PHE A 374 41.81 -22.56 34.10
CA PHE A 374 42.16 -22.31 35.50
C PHE A 374 42.95 -21.00 35.72
N ASN A 375 43.27 -20.26 34.65
CA ASN A 375 44.09 -19.04 34.67
C ASN A 375 45.41 -19.22 35.46
N CYS A 376 46.09 -20.33 35.21
CA CYS A 376 47.30 -20.77 35.90
C CYS A 376 48.37 -21.21 34.88
N VAL A 377 49.59 -21.49 35.34
CA VAL A 377 50.69 -22.02 34.50
C VAL A 377 51.11 -23.40 34.99
N LEU A 378 51.27 -24.33 34.06
CA LEU A 378 51.75 -25.69 34.32
C LEU A 378 53.29 -25.71 34.46
N PRO A 379 53.86 -26.49 35.38
CA PRO A 379 55.31 -26.62 35.50
C PRO A 379 55.89 -27.41 34.32
N SER A 380 56.47 -26.71 33.34
CA SER A 380 57.17 -27.28 32.19
C SER A 380 58.30 -28.23 32.62
N SER A 381 58.44 -29.35 31.88
CA SER A 381 59.45 -30.38 32.18
C SER A 381 60.88 -30.06 31.70
N ASP A 382 61.07 -29.00 30.93
CA ASP A 382 62.40 -28.56 30.47
C ASP A 382 63.03 -27.54 31.44
N ASN A 383 64.17 -27.93 32.01
CA ASN A 383 64.95 -27.10 32.94
C ASN A 383 65.90 -26.15 32.19
N ASP A 384 65.37 -25.23 31.38
CA ASP A 384 66.14 -24.11 30.82
C ASP A 384 65.72 -22.77 31.42
N ILE A 385 65.86 -22.65 32.74
CA ILE A 385 65.82 -21.37 33.46
C ILE A 385 67.19 -20.68 33.30
N THR A 386 67.56 -20.33 32.07
CA THR A 386 68.71 -19.44 31.82
C THR A 386 68.28 -17.98 31.95
N HIS A 387 68.65 -17.37 33.09
CA HIS A 387 68.28 -16.00 33.44
C HIS A 387 68.55 -14.97 32.32
N LYS A 388 67.47 -14.41 31.77
CA LYS A 388 67.43 -13.05 31.24
C LYS A 388 66.41 -12.25 32.02
N GLY A 389 66.88 -11.47 32.98
CA GLY A 389 66.03 -10.52 33.69
C GLY A 389 65.85 -9.25 32.87
N ASP A 390 64.59 -8.82 32.73
CA ASP A 390 64.25 -7.41 32.66
C ASP A 390 63.06 -7.16 33.60
N ASN A 391 63.03 -5.99 34.24
CA ASN A 391 62.13 -5.69 35.36
C ASN A 391 60.95 -4.82 34.93
N THR A 392 59.99 -5.40 34.21
CA THR A 392 58.69 -4.76 33.95
C THR A 392 57.53 -5.66 34.34
N ILE A 393 56.95 -5.37 35.50
CA ILE A 393 55.66 -5.79 36.06
C ILE A 393 54.78 -6.64 35.10
N ASP A 394 55.03 -7.95 35.09
CA ASP A 394 53.99 -8.93 34.80
C ASP A 394 53.65 -9.65 36.12
N LYS A 395 52.38 -9.94 36.35
CA LYS A 395 51.88 -10.33 37.68
C LYS A 395 52.06 -11.82 37.93
N ASP A 396 52.10 -12.19 39.21
CA ASP A 396 52.12 -13.57 39.71
C ASP A 396 51.09 -14.46 39.00
N LYS A 397 51.49 -15.17 37.94
CA LYS A 397 50.70 -16.27 37.39
C LYS A 397 50.81 -17.44 38.36
N LEU A 398 49.67 -17.84 38.93
CA LEU A 398 49.60 -18.94 39.87
C LEU A 398 50.05 -20.24 39.18
N VAL A 399 50.88 -21.05 39.84
CA VAL A 399 51.18 -22.40 39.35
C VAL A 399 49.93 -23.26 39.52
N CYS A 400 49.57 -24.05 38.51
CA CYS A 400 48.42 -24.95 38.58
C CYS A 400 48.60 -26.00 39.68
N ASP A 401 47.56 -26.25 40.49
CA ASP A 401 47.56 -27.27 41.54
C ASP A 401 47.16 -28.64 40.97
N ASP A 402 47.91 -29.70 41.30
CA ASP A 402 47.64 -31.09 40.88
C ASP A 402 46.27 -31.62 41.34
N THR A 403 45.61 -30.95 42.30
CA THR A 403 44.26 -31.26 42.77
C THR A 403 43.13 -30.65 41.92
N PHE A 404 43.42 -29.69 41.02
CA PHE A 404 42.42 -29.08 40.14
C PHE A 404 41.73 -30.13 39.24
N ARG A 405 40.41 -30.07 39.11
CA ARG A 405 39.62 -30.95 38.23
C ARG A 405 38.53 -30.14 37.56
N LEU A 406 38.26 -30.45 36.28
CA LEU A 406 37.15 -29.85 35.55
C LEU A 406 35.83 -30.21 36.25
N SER A 407 34.98 -29.22 36.44
CA SER A 407 33.66 -29.34 37.05
C SER A 407 32.87 -28.05 36.81
N ASP A 408 31.55 -28.11 36.92
CA ASP A 408 30.63 -26.98 36.69
C ASP A 408 30.98 -25.77 37.59
N LYS A 409 31.51 -26.04 38.79
CA LYS A 409 31.98 -25.03 39.76
C LYS A 409 33.16 -24.18 39.27
N VAL A 410 33.93 -24.66 38.28
CA VAL A 410 35.04 -23.92 37.65
C VAL A 410 34.69 -23.47 36.23
N GLY A 411 33.40 -23.43 35.88
CA GLY A 411 32.93 -22.96 34.58
C GLY A 411 33.07 -23.97 33.44
N TYR A 412 33.16 -25.27 33.75
CA TYR A 412 32.96 -26.30 32.74
C TYR A 412 31.49 -26.40 32.35
N GLU A 413 31.21 -26.34 31.05
CA GLU A 413 29.89 -26.56 30.43
C GLU A 413 30.10 -27.36 29.13
N GLN A 414 29.23 -28.32 28.83
CA GLN A 414 29.29 -29.09 27.58
C GLN A 414 28.79 -28.24 26.40
N GLU A 415 29.61 -28.16 25.35
CA GLU A 415 29.30 -27.42 24.13
C GLU A 415 28.14 -28.08 23.35
N SER A 416 27.15 -27.31 22.90
CA SER A 416 25.93 -27.84 22.23
C SER A 416 26.25 -28.75 21.04
N LYS A 417 27.26 -28.40 20.24
CA LYS A 417 27.60 -29.13 19.02
C LYS A 417 28.54 -30.33 19.26
N THR A 418 28.75 -30.73 20.53
CA THR A 418 29.46 -31.95 20.94
C THR A 418 28.77 -33.21 20.39
N GLN A 419 27.45 -33.30 20.53
CA GLN A 419 26.63 -34.40 20.01
C GLN A 419 26.89 -34.62 18.52
N PHE A 420 26.75 -33.57 17.71
CA PHE A 420 26.94 -33.64 16.25
C PHE A 420 28.34 -34.08 15.80
N VAL A 421 29.39 -33.95 16.65
CA VAL A 421 30.73 -34.52 16.38
C VAL A 421 30.73 -36.03 16.63
N VAL A 422 30.14 -36.47 17.74
CA VAL A 422 29.98 -37.89 18.08
C VAL A 422 29.16 -38.59 16.99
N ASP A 423 28.05 -37.98 16.57
CA ASP A 423 27.18 -38.47 15.49
C ASP A 423 27.94 -38.60 14.17
N ALA A 424 28.85 -37.68 13.86
CA ALA A 424 29.67 -37.75 12.64
C ALA A 424 30.65 -38.94 12.68
N VAL A 425 31.21 -39.26 13.86
CA VAL A 425 32.04 -40.47 14.05
C VAL A 425 31.19 -41.74 13.92
N TYR A 426 30.02 -41.80 14.56
CA TYR A 426 29.12 -42.95 14.46
C TYR A 426 28.56 -43.14 13.05
N ALA A 427 28.27 -42.08 12.30
CA ALA A 427 27.88 -42.16 10.89
C ALA A 427 28.97 -42.80 10.02
N PHE A 428 30.24 -42.41 10.18
CA PHE A 428 31.36 -43.09 9.52
C PHE A 428 31.51 -44.54 9.99
N ALA A 429 31.36 -44.82 11.29
CA ALA A 429 31.49 -46.18 11.83
C ALA A 429 30.40 -47.14 11.33
N HIS A 430 29.14 -46.71 11.28
CA HIS A 430 28.03 -47.47 10.71
C HIS A 430 28.18 -47.68 9.20
N ALA A 431 28.57 -46.65 8.44
CA ALA A 431 28.80 -46.78 7.01
C ALA A 431 29.98 -47.74 6.69
N LEU A 432 31.07 -47.68 7.47
CA LEU A 432 32.19 -48.61 7.37
C LEU A 432 31.82 -50.04 7.81
N HIS A 433 30.94 -50.20 8.80
CA HIS A 433 30.44 -51.51 9.22
C HIS A 433 29.58 -52.17 8.12
N ASN A 434 28.70 -51.40 7.47
CA ASN A 434 27.92 -51.87 6.34
C ASN A 434 28.82 -52.24 5.15
N LEU A 435 29.84 -51.41 4.86
CA LEU A 435 30.87 -51.70 3.85
C LEU A 435 31.64 -53.01 4.15
N HIS A 436 31.98 -53.25 5.42
CA HIS A 436 32.64 -54.49 5.87
C HIS A 436 31.73 -55.71 5.71
N SER A 437 30.47 -55.59 6.15
CA SER A 437 29.43 -56.62 5.96
C SER A 437 29.34 -57.06 4.50
N ASP A 438 29.21 -56.11 3.57
CA ASP A 438 28.91 -56.42 2.18
C ASP A 438 30.15 -56.89 1.40
N LEU A 439 31.35 -56.38 1.70
CA LEU A 439 32.58 -56.72 0.97
C LEU A 439 33.39 -57.88 1.56
N CYS A 440 33.38 -58.06 2.88
CA CYS A 440 34.31 -58.96 3.56
C CYS A 440 33.69 -60.31 3.97
N THR A 441 32.37 -60.42 4.12
CA THR A 441 31.71 -61.69 4.54
C THR A 441 31.67 -62.76 3.44
N GLN A 442 31.80 -62.37 2.16
CA GLN A 442 31.52 -63.22 1.00
C GLN A 442 32.63 -64.22 0.63
N ASN A 443 33.87 -64.08 1.12
CA ASN A 443 35.04 -64.78 0.53
C ASN A 443 35.80 -65.78 1.43
N ASP A 444 35.56 -65.82 2.75
CA ASP A 444 36.47 -66.52 3.69
C ASP A 444 36.24 -68.05 3.79
N GLN A 445 35.90 -68.71 2.67
CA GLN A 445 35.81 -70.18 2.54
C GLN A 445 36.61 -70.75 1.35
N SER A 446 37.21 -69.93 0.48
CA SER A 446 37.96 -70.39 -0.69
C SER A 446 39.48 -70.50 -0.44
N MET A 447 39.90 -71.38 0.50
CA MET A 447 41.31 -71.75 0.65
C MET A 447 41.86 -72.40 -0.64
N GLY A 448 42.54 -71.61 -1.48
CA GLY A 448 43.20 -72.06 -2.71
C GLY A 448 44.60 -71.43 -2.86
N PRO A 449 45.69 -72.21 -2.76
CA PRO A 449 47.04 -71.65 -2.73
C PRO A 449 47.62 -71.40 -4.13
N HIS A 450 47.31 -70.23 -4.73
CA HIS A 450 47.91 -69.82 -6.01
C HIS A 450 48.59 -68.44 -5.93
N HIS A 451 49.85 -68.39 -6.38
CA HIS A 451 50.63 -67.16 -6.49
C HIS A 451 50.04 -66.22 -7.54
N HIS A 452 49.66 -65.00 -7.14
CA HIS A 452 49.54 -63.87 -8.07
C HIS A 452 50.32 -62.64 -7.61
N GLN A 453 51.27 -62.31 -8.49
CA GLN A 453 52.02 -61.10 -8.74
C GLN A 453 51.54 -59.78 -8.09
N HIS A 454 52.51 -58.94 -7.67
CA HIS A 454 52.27 -57.65 -7.01
C HIS A 454 51.30 -56.73 -7.78
N SER A 455 50.36 -56.15 -7.04
CA SER A 455 49.83 -54.81 -7.29
C SER A 455 50.06 -54.01 -6.00
N GLU A 456 50.69 -52.84 -6.10
CA GLU A 456 51.09 -52.04 -4.94
C GLU A 456 50.18 -50.82 -4.82
N THR A 457 49.29 -50.84 -3.83
CA THR A 457 48.47 -49.67 -3.43
C THR A 457 48.58 -49.47 -1.91
N VAL A 458 48.95 -48.25 -1.50
CA VAL A 458 49.57 -47.98 -0.19
C VAL A 458 48.53 -47.54 0.86
N TRP A 459 47.49 -48.36 1.02
CA TRP A 459 46.50 -48.21 2.08
C TRP A 459 46.87 -49.04 3.33
N PHE A 460 47.48 -50.21 3.13
CA PHE A 460 47.92 -51.05 4.24
C PHE A 460 49.27 -50.62 4.82
N ARG A 461 49.25 -50.26 6.10
CA ARG A 461 50.38 -50.61 6.98
C ARG A 461 50.47 -52.14 6.99
N LYS A 462 51.58 -52.73 6.50
CA LYS A 462 51.78 -54.19 6.59
C LYS A 462 51.61 -54.63 8.06
N PRO A 463 50.78 -55.65 8.35
CA PRO A 463 50.35 -55.93 9.71
C PRO A 463 51.51 -56.41 10.58
N ALA A 464 51.82 -55.65 11.62
CA ALA A 464 52.57 -56.16 12.77
C ALA A 464 51.69 -57.09 13.63
N ASP A 465 50.38 -56.85 13.65
CA ASP A 465 49.40 -57.60 14.43
C ASP A 465 48.53 -58.52 13.57
N ARG A 466 48.51 -59.79 13.96
CA ARG A 466 47.86 -60.90 13.25
C ARG A 466 46.35 -60.99 13.52
N LYS A 467 45.68 -59.84 13.70
CA LYS A 467 44.36 -59.72 14.35
C LYS A 467 43.32 -58.82 13.67
N SER A 468 43.70 -57.89 12.79
CA SER A 468 42.70 -57.00 12.16
C SER A 468 41.80 -57.77 11.19
N GLN A 469 40.51 -57.44 11.15
CA GLN A 469 39.50 -58.01 10.26
C GLN A 469 39.19 -57.13 9.03
N ALA A 470 39.93 -56.05 8.81
CA ALA A 470 39.76 -55.17 7.65
C ALA A 470 40.23 -55.87 6.36
N CYS A 471 39.30 -56.17 5.44
CA CYS A 471 39.64 -56.87 4.20
C CYS A 471 40.13 -55.91 3.10
N PRO A 472 41.02 -56.36 2.18
CA PRO A 472 41.61 -55.48 1.16
C PRO A 472 40.62 -54.73 0.28
N ASN A 473 39.44 -55.31 0.03
CA ASN A 473 38.40 -54.72 -0.80
C ASN A 473 37.87 -53.38 -0.24
N MET A 474 37.85 -53.19 1.09
CA MET A 474 37.47 -51.92 1.71
C MET A 474 38.51 -50.82 1.43
N ALA A 475 39.79 -51.18 1.48
CA ALA A 475 40.90 -50.26 1.28
C ALA A 475 41.05 -49.81 -0.18
N SER A 476 40.53 -50.59 -1.13
CA SER A 476 40.46 -50.23 -2.55
C SER A 476 39.11 -49.63 -2.98
N TYR A 477 38.18 -49.40 -2.05
CA TYR A 477 36.83 -48.92 -2.38
C TYR A 477 36.83 -47.42 -2.66
N ASP A 478 36.12 -46.96 -3.69
CA ASP A 478 36.10 -45.55 -4.05
C ASP A 478 35.26 -44.72 -3.07
N GLY A 479 35.80 -43.60 -2.60
CA GLY A 479 35.15 -42.76 -1.59
C GLY A 479 33.87 -42.06 -2.07
N LYS A 480 33.67 -41.92 -3.39
CA LYS A 480 32.42 -41.43 -3.99
C LYS A 480 31.33 -42.49 -3.98
N ASP A 481 31.67 -43.74 -4.29
CA ASP A 481 30.75 -44.85 -4.15
C ASP A 481 30.44 -45.10 -2.66
N PHE A 482 31.42 -44.93 -1.76
CA PHE A 482 31.20 -45.03 -0.32
C PHE A 482 30.20 -43.99 0.19
N TYR A 483 30.39 -42.73 -0.21
CA TYR A 483 29.53 -41.61 0.16
C TYR A 483 28.07 -41.86 -0.26
N ASN A 484 27.84 -42.26 -1.52
CA ASN A 484 26.49 -42.43 -2.07
C ASN A 484 25.80 -43.72 -1.61
N ASN A 485 26.54 -44.84 -1.52
CA ASN A 485 25.94 -46.15 -1.26
C ASN A 485 25.80 -46.45 0.25
N TYR A 486 26.73 -45.99 1.08
CA TYR A 486 26.75 -46.29 2.52
C TYR A 486 26.56 -45.06 3.40
N LEU A 487 27.32 -43.99 3.18
CA LEU A 487 27.37 -42.85 4.13
C LEU A 487 26.06 -42.06 4.18
N LEU A 488 25.42 -41.80 3.04
CA LEU A 488 24.10 -41.15 2.99
C LEU A 488 22.95 -42.04 3.49
N ASN A 489 23.12 -43.37 3.48
CA ASN A 489 22.07 -44.33 3.80
C ASN A 489 22.10 -44.81 5.26
N VAL A 490 22.93 -44.21 6.13
CA VAL A 490 22.90 -44.52 7.56
C VAL A 490 21.66 -43.95 8.24
N SER A 491 21.08 -44.73 9.15
CA SER A 491 20.06 -44.28 10.09
C SER A 491 20.28 -45.02 11.41
N PHE A 492 20.45 -44.27 12.49
CA PHE A 492 20.71 -44.82 13.82
C PHE A 492 20.17 -43.88 14.91
N VAL A 493 20.15 -44.37 16.15
CA VAL A 493 19.88 -43.57 17.35
C VAL A 493 21.21 -43.31 18.05
N ASP A 494 21.51 -42.06 18.35
CA ASP A 494 22.76 -41.64 18.97
C ASP A 494 22.83 -41.93 20.49
N LEU A 495 23.95 -41.54 21.12
CA LEU A 495 24.17 -41.71 22.55
C LEU A 495 23.25 -40.84 23.43
N ALA A 496 22.53 -39.89 22.85
CA ALA A 496 21.57 -38.99 23.50
C ALA A 496 20.10 -39.37 23.22
N GLY A 497 19.85 -40.43 22.45
CA GLY A 497 18.50 -40.91 22.10
C GLY A 497 17.85 -40.20 20.91
N SER A 498 18.58 -39.39 20.15
CA SER A 498 18.07 -38.73 18.94
C SER A 498 18.30 -39.57 17.67
N GLU A 499 17.35 -39.49 16.73
CA GLU A 499 17.47 -40.09 15.40
C GLU A 499 18.42 -39.28 14.53
N VAL A 500 19.51 -39.91 14.06
CA VAL A 500 20.47 -39.37 13.10
C VAL A 500 20.25 -40.02 11.73
N LYS A 501 20.06 -39.18 10.70
CA LYS A 501 19.99 -39.56 9.28
C LYS A 501 20.27 -38.34 8.40
N PHE A 502 20.66 -38.58 7.15
CA PHE A 502 20.85 -37.54 6.14
C PHE A 502 19.71 -37.51 5.12
N ASP A 503 19.49 -36.37 4.49
CA ASP A 503 18.65 -36.27 3.28
C ASP A 503 19.45 -36.54 1.98
N ARG A 504 18.80 -36.40 0.82
CA ARG A 504 19.46 -36.57 -0.50
C ARG A 504 20.54 -35.50 -0.78
N GLN A 505 20.57 -34.43 0.01
CA GLN A 505 21.52 -33.34 -0.03
C GLN A 505 22.61 -33.51 1.06
N GLY A 506 22.64 -34.63 1.79
CA GLY A 506 23.62 -34.89 2.84
C GLY A 506 23.43 -34.02 4.08
N ASP A 507 22.26 -33.42 4.25
CA ASP A 507 21.95 -32.50 5.34
C ASP A 507 21.24 -33.21 6.50
N GLY A 508 21.57 -32.81 7.73
CA GLY A 508 20.95 -33.31 8.96
C GLY A 508 19.56 -32.72 9.24
N LEU A 509 18.84 -33.31 10.19
CA LEU A 509 17.46 -32.92 10.51
C LEU A 509 17.35 -31.51 11.11
N ALA A 510 16.39 -30.74 10.61
CA ALA A 510 16.14 -29.36 11.06
C ALA A 510 15.30 -29.30 12.35
N ARG A 511 15.97 -29.45 13.50
CA ARG A 511 15.41 -29.26 14.86
C ARG A 511 16.13 -28.11 15.57
N TYR A 512 15.38 -27.18 16.16
CA TYR A 512 15.95 -26.06 16.92
C TYR A 512 15.24 -25.85 18.26
N ASP A 513 15.99 -25.45 19.28
CA ASP A 513 15.46 -24.91 20.53
C ASP A 513 15.48 -23.38 20.48
N ILE A 514 14.38 -22.76 20.92
CA ILE A 514 14.24 -21.31 20.98
C ILE A 514 14.51 -20.86 22.42
N LEU A 515 15.58 -20.08 22.60
CA LEU A 515 16.11 -19.65 23.88
C LEU A 515 15.82 -18.17 24.11
N ASN A 516 15.57 -17.78 25.36
CA ASN A 516 15.52 -16.39 25.80
C ASN A 516 16.46 -16.18 26.97
N TYR A 517 17.23 -15.09 26.95
CA TYR A 517 18.22 -14.77 27.98
C TYR A 517 17.55 -14.03 29.14
N GLN A 518 17.40 -14.72 30.27
CA GLN A 518 16.61 -14.26 31.41
C GLN A 518 17.48 -14.10 32.65
N ARG A 519 17.21 -13.04 33.41
CA ARG A 519 17.74 -12.88 34.75
C ARG A 519 17.11 -13.91 35.69
N LEU A 520 17.90 -14.50 36.59
CA LEU A 520 17.38 -15.42 37.60
C LEU A 520 16.65 -14.66 38.71
N ASP A 521 15.45 -15.13 39.04
CA ASP A 521 14.65 -14.65 40.17
C ASP A 521 15.48 -14.59 41.46
N ASN A 522 15.39 -13.46 42.17
CA ASN A 522 16.10 -13.18 43.42
C ASN A 522 17.65 -13.18 43.35
N SER A 523 18.26 -13.02 42.16
CA SER A 523 19.72 -12.89 42.05
C SER A 523 20.19 -11.81 41.05
N SER A 524 21.51 -11.70 40.89
CA SER A 524 22.17 -10.93 39.83
C SER A 524 22.69 -11.82 38.68
N GLY A 525 22.39 -13.12 38.69
CA GLY A 525 22.77 -14.06 37.63
C GLY A 525 21.78 -14.04 36.46
N TYR A 526 22.24 -14.51 35.30
CA TYR A 526 21.46 -14.62 34.07
C TYR A 526 21.70 -15.99 33.42
N GLN A 527 20.67 -16.54 32.79
CA GLN A 527 20.68 -17.87 32.14
C GLN A 527 19.89 -17.85 30.84
N TYR A 528 20.23 -18.74 29.92
CA TYR A 528 19.35 -19.08 28.80
C TYR A 528 18.24 -20.02 29.28
N LYS A 529 17.00 -19.75 28.86
CA LYS A 529 15.83 -20.59 29.15
C LYS A 529 15.16 -20.95 27.83
N VAL A 530 14.83 -22.23 27.64
CA VAL A 530 14.02 -22.68 26.50
C VAL A 530 12.60 -22.13 26.65
N ILE A 531 12.15 -21.36 25.66
CA ILE A 531 10.81 -20.76 25.58
C ILE A 531 9.96 -21.40 24.46
N GLY A 532 10.56 -22.23 23.62
CA GLY A 532 9.90 -22.88 22.50
C GLY A 532 10.81 -23.82 21.73
N LYS A 533 10.26 -24.49 20.71
CA LYS A 533 10.97 -25.38 19.78
C LYS A 533 10.51 -25.12 18.34
N TRP A 534 11.34 -25.47 17.37
CA TRP A 534 10.98 -25.43 15.94
C TRP A 534 11.32 -26.77 15.26
N PHE A 535 10.32 -27.36 14.61
CA PHE A 535 10.46 -28.55 13.76
C PHE A 535 9.37 -28.55 12.68
N ASN A 536 9.67 -27.95 11.52
CA ASN A 536 8.74 -27.60 10.42
C ASN A 536 7.70 -26.52 10.77
N TYR A 537 7.33 -26.38 12.04
CA TYR A 537 6.53 -25.30 12.60
C TYR A 537 7.11 -24.82 13.94
N LEU A 538 6.71 -23.62 14.36
CA LEU A 538 7.13 -23.00 15.62
C LEU A 538 6.14 -23.33 16.74
N GLU A 539 6.65 -23.85 17.86
CA GLU A 539 5.95 -23.88 19.15
C GLU A 539 6.62 -22.87 20.09
N LEU A 540 5.89 -21.86 20.57
CA LEU A 540 6.46 -20.80 21.41
C LEU A 540 5.54 -20.41 22.57
N ASN A 541 6.03 -20.49 23.80
CA ASN A 541 5.32 -20.09 25.00
C ASN A 541 5.54 -18.59 25.28
N LEU A 542 4.63 -17.75 24.79
CA LEU A 542 4.70 -16.28 24.92
C LEU A 542 4.73 -15.80 26.39
N ASP A 543 4.00 -16.44 27.30
CA ASP A 543 3.95 -16.09 28.72
C ASP A 543 5.30 -16.34 29.43
N SER A 544 6.19 -17.11 28.81
CA SER A 544 7.51 -17.43 29.36
C SER A 544 8.62 -16.46 28.92
N VAL A 545 8.34 -15.50 28.01
CA VAL A 545 9.33 -14.59 27.41
C VAL A 545 9.51 -13.32 28.24
N VAL A 546 10.75 -12.92 28.47
CA VAL A 546 11.13 -11.68 29.16
C VAL A 546 11.69 -10.68 28.14
N TRP A 547 11.38 -9.39 28.30
CA TRP A 547 11.82 -8.30 27.43
C TRP A 547 12.63 -7.26 28.20
N ASN A 548 13.73 -6.76 27.61
CA ASN A 548 14.58 -5.73 28.24
C ASN A 548 13.75 -4.48 28.60
N LYS A 549 13.56 -4.22 29.91
CA LYS A 549 12.87 -3.03 30.46
C LYS A 549 11.43 -2.83 29.99
N ALA A 550 10.74 -3.89 29.52
CA ALA A 550 9.36 -3.83 29.06
C ALA A 550 8.50 -4.94 29.70
N ASN A 551 7.34 -4.56 30.25
CA ASN A 551 6.38 -5.49 30.86
C ASN A 551 5.40 -6.10 29.82
N GLU A 552 5.36 -5.54 28.62
CA GLU A 552 4.48 -5.94 27.52
C GLU A 552 5.32 -6.23 26.26
N MET A 553 4.76 -7.01 25.33
CA MET A 553 5.44 -7.35 24.08
C MET A 553 5.76 -6.07 23.27
N PRO A 554 7.03 -5.80 22.95
CA PRO A 554 7.42 -4.58 22.26
C PRO A 554 6.97 -4.62 20.79
N THR A 555 6.45 -3.51 20.28
CA THR A 555 6.03 -3.38 18.88
C THR A 555 7.20 -2.98 17.97
N SER A 556 7.32 -3.63 16.81
CA SER A 556 8.33 -3.30 15.79
C SER A 556 7.66 -3.21 14.42
N ALA A 557 7.17 -2.02 14.08
CA ALA A 557 6.36 -1.72 12.90
C ALA A 557 6.67 -0.31 12.39
N CYS A 558 6.75 -0.11 11.07
CA CYS A 558 7.12 1.18 10.48
C CYS A 558 6.04 2.24 10.74
N SER A 559 4.79 1.84 10.49
CA SER A 559 3.57 2.63 10.69
C SER A 559 2.55 1.81 11.47
N LEU A 560 1.74 2.48 12.29
CA LEU A 560 0.61 1.86 12.98
C LEU A 560 -0.63 1.78 12.05
N PRO A 561 -1.62 0.93 12.35
CA PRO A 561 -2.91 0.96 11.68
C PRO A 561 -3.55 2.36 11.75
N CYS A 562 -4.21 2.79 10.68
CA CYS A 562 -4.85 4.09 10.62
C CYS A 562 -6.20 4.10 11.36
N GLU A 563 -6.59 5.27 11.87
CA GLU A 563 -7.90 5.47 12.52
C GLU A 563 -9.05 5.42 11.50
N ALA A 564 -10.27 5.17 11.99
CA ALA A 564 -11.46 5.14 11.15
C ALA A 564 -11.67 6.48 10.41
N GLY A 565 -11.91 6.40 9.10
CA GLY A 565 -12.03 7.57 8.23
C GLY A 565 -10.71 8.08 7.63
N MET A 566 -9.58 7.41 7.91
CA MET A 566 -8.30 7.63 7.25
C MET A 566 -7.91 6.45 6.34
N ILE A 567 -7.10 6.74 5.32
CA ILE A 567 -6.51 5.76 4.39
C ILE A 567 -4.99 5.70 4.54
N LYS A 568 -4.40 4.55 4.20
CA LYS A 568 -2.95 4.32 4.15
C LYS A 568 -2.38 4.90 2.86
N LYS A 569 -1.42 5.82 2.98
CA LYS A 569 -0.69 6.42 1.86
C LYS A 569 0.76 5.93 1.89
N GLN A 570 1.09 4.95 1.05
CA GLN A 570 2.42 4.32 1.04
C GLN A 570 3.54 5.35 0.77
N GLN A 571 4.65 5.23 1.50
CA GLN A 571 5.80 6.13 1.40
C GLN A 571 7.09 5.35 1.10
N GLY A 572 7.15 4.78 -0.12
CA GLY A 572 8.27 3.95 -0.56
C GLY A 572 8.03 2.48 -0.20
N ASP A 573 8.58 2.02 0.92
CA ASP A 573 8.50 0.63 1.36
C ASP A 573 7.04 0.21 1.64
N THR A 574 6.66 -1.01 1.25
CA THR A 574 5.27 -1.50 1.32
C THR A 574 4.68 -1.52 2.74
N CYS A 575 5.53 -1.69 3.77
CA CYS A 575 5.11 -1.67 5.18
C CYS A 575 5.09 -0.26 5.82
N CYS A 576 5.44 0.79 5.07
CA CYS A 576 5.52 2.17 5.57
C CYS A 576 4.46 3.05 4.89
N TRP A 577 3.48 3.52 5.67
CA TRP A 577 2.41 4.40 5.21
C TRP A 577 2.20 5.59 6.13
N ILE A 578 1.78 6.72 5.57
CA ILE A 578 1.21 7.85 6.31
C ILE A 578 -0.32 7.66 6.30
N CYS A 579 -0.98 7.92 7.43
CA CYS A 579 -2.45 7.96 7.47
C CYS A 579 -2.94 9.32 6.97
N ASP A 580 -3.75 9.32 5.92
CA ASP A 580 -4.30 10.53 5.29
C ASP A 580 -5.82 10.54 5.44
N SER A 581 -6.42 11.69 5.73
CA SER A 581 -7.86 11.80 6.01
C SER A 581 -8.64 11.89 4.70
N CYS A 582 -9.70 11.08 4.54
CA CYS A 582 -10.66 11.31 3.46
C CYS A 582 -11.33 12.68 3.56
N GLU A 583 -11.81 13.21 2.43
CA GLU A 583 -12.47 14.52 2.39
C GLU A 583 -13.82 14.55 3.11
N SER A 584 -14.38 15.75 3.30
CA SER A 584 -15.62 15.96 4.09
C SER A 584 -16.87 15.28 3.51
N TYR A 585 -16.86 15.00 2.20
CA TYR A 585 -17.96 14.38 1.44
C TYR A 585 -17.64 12.94 0.99
N GLU A 586 -16.53 12.37 1.47
CA GLU A 586 -16.02 11.06 1.07
C GLU A 586 -16.09 10.03 2.21
N TYR A 587 -16.13 8.76 1.82
CA TYR A 587 -16.03 7.60 2.71
C TYR A 587 -14.82 6.74 2.30
N VAL A 588 -14.28 5.97 3.25
CA VAL A 588 -13.23 4.96 3.02
C VAL A 588 -13.87 3.78 2.28
N TYR A 589 -13.45 3.51 1.04
CA TYR A 589 -13.94 2.37 0.27
C TYR A 589 -13.02 1.14 0.41
N ASP A 590 -11.71 1.38 0.41
CA ASP A 590 -10.67 0.40 0.74
C ASP A 590 -9.55 1.09 1.52
N GLU A 591 -8.59 0.33 2.05
CA GLU A 591 -7.53 0.88 2.91
C GLU A 591 -6.64 1.93 2.23
N LEU A 592 -6.70 2.09 0.91
CA LEU A 592 -5.87 3.00 0.12
C LEU A 592 -6.69 4.13 -0.54
N THR A 593 -8.03 4.03 -0.56
CA THR A 593 -8.88 4.80 -1.48
C THR A 593 -10.15 5.35 -0.80
N CYS A 594 -10.25 6.67 -0.76
CA CYS A 594 -11.49 7.39 -0.46
C CYS A 594 -12.40 7.46 -1.71
N ARG A 595 -13.72 7.50 -1.51
CA ARG A 595 -14.70 7.72 -2.60
C ARG A 595 -15.78 8.72 -2.19
N ASP A 596 -16.20 9.53 -3.16
CA ASP A 596 -17.34 10.46 -3.03
C ASP A 596 -18.65 9.69 -2.83
N CYS A 597 -19.48 10.11 -1.88
CA CYS A 597 -20.83 9.56 -1.68
C CYS A 597 -21.79 9.84 -2.85
N GLY A 598 -21.52 10.88 -3.65
CA GLY A 598 -22.33 11.26 -4.81
C GLY A 598 -23.57 12.11 -4.48
N PRO A 599 -24.30 12.58 -5.51
CA PRO A 599 -25.34 13.59 -5.34
C PRO A 599 -26.55 13.05 -4.57
N GLY A 600 -26.88 13.71 -3.45
CA GLY A 600 -28.00 13.35 -2.58
C GLY A 600 -27.65 12.38 -1.45
N PHE A 601 -26.37 12.03 -1.28
CA PHE A 601 -25.86 11.21 -0.19
C PHE A 601 -24.72 11.93 0.56
N TRP A 602 -24.52 11.58 1.82
CA TRP A 602 -23.50 12.18 2.69
C TRP A 602 -22.86 11.11 3.60
N PRO A 603 -21.55 11.17 3.90
CA PRO A 603 -20.88 10.17 4.73
C PRO A 603 -21.34 10.22 6.19
N TYR A 604 -21.40 9.05 6.83
CA TYR A 604 -21.54 8.95 8.29
C TYR A 604 -20.29 9.48 9.02
N PRO A 605 -20.37 9.80 10.34
CA PRO A 605 -19.22 10.32 11.09
C PRO A 605 -18.02 9.36 11.19
N ASP A 606 -18.22 8.06 10.99
CA ASP A 606 -17.16 7.04 10.90
C ASP A 606 -16.46 7.01 9.53
N LYS A 607 -17.03 7.70 8.54
CA LYS A 607 -16.68 7.66 7.10
C LYS A 607 -16.57 6.26 6.53
N LEU A 608 -17.34 5.29 7.03
CA LEU A 608 -17.37 3.91 6.48
C LEU A 608 -18.48 3.71 5.44
N SER A 609 -19.52 4.56 5.44
CA SER A 609 -20.62 4.48 4.47
C SER A 609 -21.35 5.82 4.33
N CYS A 610 -22.36 5.87 3.46
CA CYS A 610 -23.15 7.07 3.16
C CYS A 610 -24.64 6.89 3.52
N PHE A 611 -25.30 7.96 3.98
CA PHE A 611 -26.75 8.03 4.15
C PHE A 611 -27.40 8.98 3.12
N ALA A 612 -28.68 8.75 2.81
CA ALA A 612 -29.43 9.61 1.91
C ALA A 612 -29.88 10.91 2.61
N LEU A 613 -29.71 12.04 1.95
CA LEU A 613 -30.11 13.35 2.45
C LEU A 613 -31.64 13.55 2.40
N ASN A 614 -32.16 14.37 3.32
CA ASN A 614 -33.59 14.64 3.41
C ASN A 614 -34.09 15.49 2.24
N ILE A 615 -35.23 15.10 1.66
CA ILE A 615 -35.81 15.75 0.48
C ILE A 615 -36.57 17.02 0.90
N GLU A 616 -36.03 18.17 0.49
CA GLU A 616 -36.58 19.52 0.64
C GLU A 616 -37.75 19.77 -0.34
N TYR A 617 -38.80 20.42 0.15
CA TYR A 617 -39.94 20.89 -0.65
C TYR A 617 -40.77 21.94 0.11
N MET A 618 -41.56 22.72 -0.62
CA MET A 618 -42.42 23.78 -0.08
C MET A 618 -43.33 23.26 1.06
N ARG A 619 -43.07 23.71 2.30
CA ARG A 619 -43.88 23.34 3.47
C ARG A 619 -45.06 24.29 3.62
N TRP A 620 -46.27 23.76 3.80
CA TRP A 620 -47.50 24.57 3.98
C TRP A 620 -47.43 25.57 5.15
N ASN A 621 -46.60 25.28 6.16
CA ASN A 621 -46.39 26.14 7.33
C ASN A 621 -45.32 27.23 7.11
N SER A 622 -44.64 27.25 5.96
CA SER A 622 -43.68 28.31 5.63
C SER A 622 -44.41 29.63 5.39
N LEU A 623 -43.83 30.76 5.83
CA LEU A 623 -44.41 32.09 5.63
C LEU A 623 -44.61 32.39 4.13
N PHE A 624 -43.69 31.89 3.30
CA PHE A 624 -43.74 31.94 1.84
C PHE A 624 -44.97 31.21 1.26
N ALA A 625 -45.44 30.14 1.90
CA ALA A 625 -46.66 29.43 1.49
C ALA A 625 -47.95 30.09 2.03
N LEU A 626 -47.91 30.61 3.28
CA LEU A 626 -49.08 31.17 3.96
C LEU A 626 -49.60 32.46 3.33
N VAL A 627 -48.70 33.35 2.87
CA VAL A 627 -49.11 34.66 2.32
C VAL A 627 -49.89 34.54 0.99
N PRO A 628 -49.43 33.80 -0.04
CA PRO A 628 -50.22 33.62 -1.26
C PRO A 628 -51.51 32.82 -1.02
N LEU A 629 -51.49 31.86 -0.10
CA LEU A 629 -52.65 31.06 0.28
C LEU A 629 -53.78 31.93 0.86
N ALA A 630 -53.46 32.87 1.76
CA ALA A 630 -54.44 33.81 2.31
C ALA A 630 -55.06 34.71 1.24
N ILE A 631 -54.25 35.21 0.30
CA ILE A 631 -54.72 36.03 -0.83
C ILE A 631 -55.66 35.21 -1.75
N ALA A 632 -55.29 33.95 -2.04
CA ALA A 632 -56.10 33.06 -2.87
C ALA A 632 -57.44 32.69 -2.21
N ILE A 633 -57.46 32.38 -0.91
CA ILE A 633 -58.69 32.10 -0.15
C ILE A 633 -59.63 33.31 -0.19
N PHE A 634 -59.13 34.51 0.13
CA PHE A 634 -59.92 35.74 0.06
C PHE A 634 -60.48 36.01 -1.35
N GLY A 635 -59.66 35.80 -2.38
CA GLY A 635 -60.04 35.91 -3.79
C GLY A 635 -61.14 34.94 -4.20
N ILE A 636 -61.06 33.67 -3.76
CA ILE A 636 -62.08 32.64 -3.99
C ILE A 636 -63.39 33.04 -3.31
N THR A 637 -63.37 33.41 -2.02
CA THR A 637 -64.56 33.84 -1.29
C THR A 637 -65.27 35.01 -1.97
N MET A 638 -64.52 36.05 -2.37
CA MET A 638 -65.08 37.19 -3.08
C MET A 638 -65.62 36.81 -4.47
N THR A 639 -64.93 35.95 -5.21
CA THR A 639 -65.40 35.48 -6.53
C THR A 639 -66.72 34.70 -6.42
N ILE A 640 -66.85 33.82 -5.42
CA ILE A 640 -68.09 33.07 -5.14
C ILE A 640 -69.24 34.03 -4.79
N ILE A 641 -69.00 35.05 -3.95
CA ILE A 641 -70.01 36.06 -3.61
C ILE A 641 -70.50 36.79 -4.87
N VAL A 642 -69.59 37.19 -5.79
CA VAL A 642 -69.98 37.82 -7.06
C VAL A 642 -70.79 36.87 -7.94
N ILE A 643 -70.40 35.59 -8.06
CA ILE A 643 -71.14 34.58 -8.82
C ILE A 643 -72.57 34.41 -8.27
N VAL A 644 -72.73 34.24 -6.95
CA VAL A 644 -74.04 34.07 -6.30
C VAL A 644 -74.92 35.31 -6.48
N LEU A 645 -74.37 36.51 -6.34
CA LEU A 645 -75.12 37.76 -6.56
C LEU A 645 -75.55 37.93 -8.03
N PHE A 646 -74.71 37.54 -8.99
CA PHE A 646 -75.06 37.58 -10.42
C PHE A 646 -76.10 36.52 -10.79
N ALA A 647 -75.98 35.31 -10.24
CA ALA A 647 -76.94 34.22 -10.44
C ALA A 647 -78.32 34.57 -9.88
N ARG A 648 -78.40 35.05 -8.64
CA ARG A 648 -79.67 35.45 -8.00
C ARG A 648 -80.38 36.60 -8.72
N ASN A 649 -79.63 37.46 -9.41
CA ASN A 649 -80.15 38.63 -10.12
C ASN A 649 -80.04 38.52 -11.65
N HIS A 650 -80.01 37.30 -12.19
CA HIS A 650 -79.63 37.02 -13.58
C HIS A 650 -80.50 37.71 -14.66
N ASP A 651 -81.76 38.05 -14.38
CA ASP A 651 -82.67 38.71 -15.33
C ASP A 651 -82.66 40.25 -15.26
N THR A 652 -81.95 40.82 -14.29
CA THR A 652 -81.81 42.28 -14.17
C THR A 652 -81.15 42.89 -15.43
N PRO A 653 -81.59 44.09 -15.87
CA PRO A 653 -81.09 44.67 -17.11
C PRO A 653 -79.59 44.99 -17.06
N LEU A 654 -79.03 45.28 -15.88
CA LEU A 654 -77.59 45.46 -15.67
C LEU A 654 -76.78 44.20 -16.02
N VAL A 655 -77.14 43.05 -15.44
CA VAL A 655 -76.47 41.76 -15.68
C VAL A 655 -76.68 41.31 -17.13
N ARG A 656 -77.90 41.49 -17.66
CA ARG A 656 -78.24 41.17 -19.06
C ARG A 656 -77.49 42.05 -20.08
N ALA A 657 -77.25 43.32 -19.79
CA ALA A 657 -76.49 44.23 -20.68
C ALA A 657 -74.98 43.90 -20.71
N SER A 658 -74.39 43.59 -19.55
CA SER A 658 -72.99 43.13 -19.37
C SER A 658 -72.68 41.88 -20.23
N GLY A 659 -73.70 41.09 -20.58
CA GLY A 659 -73.58 39.83 -21.29
C GLY A 659 -73.34 38.70 -20.29
N ARG A 660 -74.39 37.94 -19.98
CA ARG A 660 -74.41 36.98 -18.87
C ARG A 660 -73.36 35.89 -19.05
N GLU A 661 -73.44 35.17 -20.17
CA GLU A 661 -72.54 34.03 -20.47
C GLU A 661 -71.06 34.43 -20.36
N LEU A 662 -70.64 35.50 -21.06
CA LEU A 662 -69.25 35.99 -21.01
C LEU A 662 -68.82 36.44 -19.61
N SER A 663 -69.75 36.94 -18.78
CA SER A 663 -69.44 37.35 -17.41
C SER A 663 -69.21 36.11 -16.52
N TYR A 664 -69.99 35.04 -16.69
CA TYR A 664 -69.77 33.77 -16.00
C TYR A 664 -68.49 33.06 -16.47
N THR A 665 -68.21 33.03 -17.78
CA THR A 665 -66.93 32.50 -18.32
C THR A 665 -65.73 33.21 -17.70
N LEU A 666 -65.77 34.54 -17.59
CA LEU A 666 -64.69 35.34 -17.01
C LEU A 666 -64.54 35.07 -15.49
N LEU A 667 -65.65 35.02 -14.74
CA LEU A 667 -65.63 34.68 -13.30
C LEU A 667 -65.12 33.25 -13.04
N PHE A 668 -65.43 32.28 -13.91
CA PHE A 668 -64.86 30.93 -13.86
C PHE A 668 -63.34 30.94 -14.08
N GLY A 669 -62.84 31.73 -15.05
CA GLY A 669 -61.40 31.91 -15.26
C GLY A 669 -60.69 32.50 -14.04
N ILE A 670 -61.28 33.52 -13.40
CA ILE A 670 -60.78 34.11 -12.14
C ILE A 670 -60.70 33.04 -11.04
N LEU A 671 -61.75 32.22 -10.87
CA LEU A 671 -61.77 31.14 -9.89
C LEU A 671 -60.66 30.10 -10.14
N VAL A 672 -60.46 29.69 -11.39
CA VAL A 672 -59.38 28.77 -11.79
C VAL A 672 -58.00 29.34 -11.46
N CYS A 673 -57.75 30.63 -11.72
CA CYS A 673 -56.49 31.29 -11.39
C CYS A 673 -56.19 31.27 -9.88
N TYR A 674 -57.16 31.52 -9.01
CA TYR A 674 -56.94 31.42 -7.56
C TYR A 674 -56.76 29.98 -7.07
N CYS A 675 -57.56 29.02 -7.57
CA CYS A 675 -57.41 27.61 -7.22
C CYS A 675 -56.04 27.04 -7.63
N ASN A 676 -55.43 27.53 -8.70
CA ASN A 676 -54.10 27.12 -9.14
C ASN A 676 -52.99 27.44 -8.11
N THR A 677 -53.17 28.43 -7.24
CA THR A 677 -52.21 28.75 -6.15
C THR A 677 -51.99 27.56 -5.21
N PHE A 678 -53.04 26.79 -4.93
CA PHE A 678 -52.95 25.57 -4.13
C PHE A 678 -52.14 24.47 -4.85
N ALA A 679 -52.27 24.37 -6.18
CA ALA A 679 -51.52 23.42 -6.99
C ALA A 679 -50.02 23.76 -7.05
N LEU A 680 -49.66 25.05 -7.00
CA LEU A 680 -48.28 25.54 -6.98
C LEU A 680 -47.58 25.31 -5.64
N ILE A 681 -48.30 25.44 -4.51
CA ILE A 681 -47.75 25.25 -3.16
C ILE A 681 -47.71 23.77 -2.75
N ALA A 682 -48.63 22.94 -3.27
CA ALA A 682 -48.66 21.51 -2.98
C ALA A 682 -47.36 20.79 -3.36
N LYS A 683 -46.95 19.81 -2.54
CA LYS A 683 -45.76 18.97 -2.78
C LYS A 683 -45.70 18.50 -4.25
N PRO A 684 -44.57 18.66 -4.95
CA PRO A 684 -44.45 18.23 -6.34
C PRO A 684 -44.73 16.73 -6.49
N THR A 685 -45.71 16.43 -7.34
CA THR A 685 -46.15 15.10 -7.76
C THR A 685 -46.54 15.20 -9.23
N ILE A 686 -46.66 14.07 -9.94
CA ILE A 686 -47.10 14.07 -11.34
C ILE A 686 -48.44 14.83 -11.50
N GLY A 687 -49.39 14.61 -10.58
CA GLY A 687 -50.68 15.30 -10.56
C GLY A 687 -50.59 16.81 -10.33
N SER A 688 -49.82 17.28 -9.33
CA SER A 688 -49.66 18.72 -9.08
C SER A 688 -48.88 19.41 -10.21
N CYS A 689 -47.84 18.78 -10.77
CA CYS A 689 -47.09 19.34 -11.90
C CYS A 689 -47.93 19.42 -13.20
N ILE A 690 -48.85 18.48 -13.46
CA ILE A 690 -49.86 18.58 -14.53
C ILE A 690 -50.78 19.78 -14.28
N LEU A 691 -51.35 19.86 -13.06
CA LEU A 691 -52.34 20.88 -12.72
C LEU A 691 -51.75 22.29 -12.78
N GLN A 692 -50.52 22.49 -12.30
CA GLN A 692 -49.77 23.76 -12.43
C GLN A 692 -49.61 24.18 -13.90
N ARG A 693 -49.12 23.28 -14.77
CA ARG A 693 -48.88 23.59 -16.19
C ARG A 693 -50.17 23.93 -16.95
N PHE A 694 -51.22 23.14 -16.75
CA PHE A 694 -52.51 23.34 -17.42
C PHE A 694 -53.28 24.54 -16.85
N GLY A 695 -53.38 24.65 -15.53
CA GLY A 695 -54.20 25.64 -14.83
C GLY A 695 -53.77 27.08 -15.06
N ILE A 696 -52.47 27.37 -15.05
CA ILE A 696 -51.94 28.72 -15.34
C ILE A 696 -52.30 29.12 -16.77
N GLY A 697 -51.93 28.29 -17.76
CA GLY A 697 -52.13 28.60 -19.17
C GLY A 697 -53.60 28.79 -19.53
N VAL A 698 -54.46 27.86 -19.10
CA VAL A 698 -55.89 27.87 -19.46
C VAL A 698 -56.68 28.91 -18.66
N GLY A 699 -56.37 29.13 -17.37
CA GLY A 699 -57.06 30.12 -16.53
C GLY A 699 -56.98 31.53 -17.11
N PHE A 700 -55.78 31.97 -17.50
CA PHE A 700 -55.59 33.27 -18.14
C PHE A 700 -56.24 33.37 -19.52
N SER A 701 -56.17 32.30 -20.32
CA SER A 701 -56.82 32.27 -21.63
C SER A 701 -58.34 32.47 -21.48
N ILE A 702 -58.99 31.82 -20.52
CA ILE A 702 -60.42 32.01 -20.22
C ILE A 702 -60.75 33.49 -19.91
N ILE A 703 -59.96 34.13 -19.04
CA ILE A 703 -60.16 35.54 -18.67
C ILE A 703 -60.00 36.46 -19.89
N TYR A 704 -58.87 36.36 -20.61
CA TYR A 704 -58.54 37.28 -21.69
C TYR A 704 -59.33 37.01 -22.98
N SER A 705 -59.70 35.78 -23.30
CA SER A 705 -60.60 35.48 -24.42
C SER A 705 -62.02 36.01 -24.20
N ALA A 706 -62.53 35.96 -22.97
CA ALA A 706 -63.82 36.56 -22.62
C ALA A 706 -63.75 38.10 -22.67
N LEU A 707 -62.68 38.71 -22.15
CA LEU A 707 -62.44 40.15 -22.23
C LEU A 707 -62.25 40.64 -23.68
N LEU A 708 -61.50 39.91 -24.51
CA LEU A 708 -61.32 40.24 -25.91
C LEU A 708 -62.66 40.23 -26.65
N THR A 709 -63.45 39.16 -26.50
CA THR A 709 -64.76 39.04 -27.15
C THR A 709 -65.71 40.15 -26.71
N LYS A 710 -65.70 40.50 -25.42
CA LYS A 710 -66.50 41.59 -24.85
C LYS A 710 -66.07 42.97 -25.37
N THR A 711 -64.77 43.24 -25.46
CA THR A 711 -64.23 44.52 -25.94
C THR A 711 -64.38 44.66 -27.46
N ASN A 712 -64.23 43.56 -28.21
CA ASN A 712 -64.49 43.47 -29.64
C ASN A 712 -65.98 43.73 -29.96
N ARG A 713 -66.92 43.11 -29.20
CA ARG A 713 -68.37 43.43 -29.26
C ARG A 713 -68.60 44.94 -29.13
N ILE A 714 -68.01 45.57 -28.10
CA ILE A 714 -68.14 47.02 -27.86
C ILE A 714 -67.56 47.81 -29.05
N SER A 715 -66.32 47.54 -29.47
CA SER A 715 -65.69 48.24 -30.60
C SER A 715 -66.48 48.10 -31.90
N ARG A 716 -67.09 46.95 -32.17
CA ARG A 716 -67.88 46.71 -33.39
C ARG A 716 -69.23 47.43 -33.36
N ILE A 717 -69.92 47.46 -32.22
CA ILE A 717 -71.18 48.20 -32.07
C ILE A 717 -70.96 49.68 -32.43
N PHE A 718 -69.97 50.33 -31.82
CA PHE A 718 -69.74 51.76 -32.05
C PHE A 718 -69.13 52.09 -33.43
N HIS A 719 -68.16 51.30 -33.93
CA HIS A 719 -67.54 51.56 -35.25
C HIS A 719 -68.48 51.32 -36.44
N SER A 720 -69.48 50.44 -36.28
CA SER A 720 -70.49 50.23 -37.32
C SER A 720 -71.68 51.18 -37.18
N ALA A 721 -72.13 51.51 -35.97
CA ALA A 721 -73.18 52.50 -35.76
C ALA A 721 -72.81 53.91 -36.28
N SER A 722 -71.52 54.25 -36.34
CA SER A 722 -71.03 55.49 -36.97
C SER A 722 -70.89 55.42 -38.49
N LYS A 723 -71.28 54.32 -39.15
CA LYS A 723 -71.12 54.10 -40.59
C LYS A 723 -72.35 53.54 -41.33
N SER A 724 -73.21 52.76 -40.68
CA SER A 724 -74.46 52.25 -41.27
C SER A 724 -75.45 51.73 -40.21
N ALA A 725 -76.74 51.82 -40.52
CA ALA A 725 -77.83 51.32 -39.67
C ALA A 725 -78.10 49.80 -39.80
N GLN A 726 -77.35 49.07 -40.64
CA GLN A 726 -77.60 47.66 -40.92
C GLN A 726 -77.35 46.73 -39.72
N ARG A 727 -78.24 45.75 -39.49
CA ARG A 727 -78.12 44.77 -38.39
C ARG A 727 -76.90 43.85 -38.59
N LEU A 728 -75.93 43.97 -37.68
CA LEU A 728 -74.64 43.29 -37.75
C LEU A 728 -74.73 41.78 -37.48
N LYS A 729 -74.08 40.97 -38.33
CA LYS A 729 -73.81 39.55 -38.07
C LYS A 729 -72.84 39.39 -36.89
N TYR A 730 -72.85 38.22 -36.23
CA TYR A 730 -71.98 37.90 -35.09
C TYR A 730 -72.10 38.87 -33.90
N ILE A 731 -73.32 39.21 -33.48
CA ILE A 731 -73.61 39.92 -32.21
C ILE A 731 -74.51 39.08 -31.27
N SER A 732 -75.04 37.93 -31.72
CA SER A 732 -75.81 37.01 -30.85
C SER A 732 -74.95 36.50 -29.67
N PRO A 733 -75.50 36.34 -28.45
CA PRO A 733 -74.80 35.73 -27.32
C PRO A 733 -74.16 34.38 -27.66
N GLN A 734 -74.87 33.51 -28.41
CA GLN A 734 -74.33 32.23 -28.89
C GLN A 734 -73.05 32.41 -29.72
N SER A 735 -73.04 33.36 -30.67
CA SER A 735 -71.84 33.66 -31.45
C SER A 735 -70.69 34.27 -30.63
N GLN A 736 -70.97 34.92 -29.50
CA GLN A 736 -69.94 35.43 -28.59
C GLN A 736 -69.31 34.29 -27.76
N VAL A 737 -70.13 33.36 -27.27
CA VAL A 737 -69.63 32.16 -26.57
C VAL A 737 -68.77 31.33 -27.51
N VAL A 738 -69.23 31.03 -28.73
CA VAL A 738 -68.44 30.27 -29.73
C VAL A 738 -67.08 30.92 -29.99
N ILE A 739 -67.02 32.24 -30.25
CA ILE A 739 -65.74 32.95 -30.45
C ILE A 739 -64.81 32.83 -29.23
N THR A 740 -65.38 32.93 -28.01
CA THR A 740 -64.62 32.81 -26.76
C THR A 740 -64.07 31.38 -26.59
N THR A 741 -64.89 30.37 -26.82
CA THR A 741 -64.51 28.95 -26.75
C THR A 741 -63.45 28.60 -27.81
N SER A 742 -63.54 29.12 -29.03
CA SER A 742 -62.52 28.90 -30.06
C SER A 742 -61.14 29.47 -29.68
N LEU A 743 -61.10 30.63 -29.02
CA LEU A 743 -59.84 31.21 -28.52
C LEU A 743 -59.26 30.39 -27.35
N ILE A 744 -60.10 29.91 -26.43
CA ILE A 744 -59.68 29.04 -25.33
C ILE A 744 -59.15 27.69 -25.87
N ALA A 745 -59.80 27.12 -26.89
CA ALA A 745 -59.40 25.87 -27.51
C ALA A 745 -58.00 25.93 -28.14
N ILE A 746 -57.57 27.09 -28.65
CA ILE A 746 -56.20 27.30 -29.14
C ILE A 746 -55.18 27.12 -28.01
N GLN A 747 -55.39 27.74 -26.83
CA GLN A 747 -54.49 27.56 -25.70
C GLN A 747 -54.50 26.11 -25.18
N VAL A 748 -55.67 25.48 -25.09
CA VAL A 748 -55.77 24.07 -24.67
C VAL A 748 -54.95 23.17 -25.60
N LEU A 749 -55.09 23.33 -26.92
CA LEU A 749 -54.31 22.57 -27.91
C LEU A 749 -52.80 22.81 -27.77
N ILE A 750 -52.36 24.07 -27.58
CA ILE A 750 -50.95 24.41 -27.35
C ILE A 750 -50.42 23.73 -26.08
N THR A 751 -51.16 23.78 -24.96
CA THR A 751 -50.74 23.13 -23.71
C THR A 751 -50.69 21.61 -23.81
N MET A 752 -51.61 20.99 -24.56
CA MET A 752 -51.61 19.54 -24.78
C MET A 752 -50.42 19.09 -25.62
N ILE A 753 -50.08 19.81 -26.69
CA ILE A 753 -48.86 19.54 -27.47
C ILE A 753 -47.61 19.70 -26.60
N TRP A 754 -47.53 20.75 -25.78
CA TRP A 754 -46.36 20.96 -24.91
C TRP A 754 -46.19 19.86 -23.85
N MET A 755 -47.29 19.32 -23.30
CA MET A 755 -47.23 18.19 -22.36
C MET A 755 -46.84 16.85 -23.01
N ILE A 756 -46.94 16.73 -24.35
CA ILE A 756 -46.40 15.58 -25.09
C ILE A 756 -44.90 15.76 -25.34
N VAL A 757 -44.46 16.97 -25.70
CA VAL A 757 -43.03 17.29 -25.96
C VAL A 757 -42.20 17.26 -24.67
N GLU A 758 -42.70 17.83 -23.58
CA GLU A 758 -42.01 17.91 -22.29
C GLU A 758 -42.85 17.21 -21.20
N PRO A 759 -42.82 15.87 -21.08
CA PRO A 759 -43.75 15.12 -20.24
C PRO A 759 -43.66 15.53 -18.76
N PRO A 760 -44.81 15.82 -18.11
CA PRO A 760 -44.85 16.30 -16.73
C PRO A 760 -44.46 15.20 -15.74
N GLY A 761 -43.58 15.54 -14.80
CA GLY A 761 -43.14 14.68 -13.72
C GLY A 761 -42.37 15.50 -12.67
N THR A 762 -41.57 14.84 -11.85
CA THR A 762 -40.72 15.45 -10.82
C THR A 762 -39.24 15.26 -11.15
N ARG A 763 -38.38 16.15 -10.63
CA ARG A 763 -36.92 16.04 -10.67
C ARG A 763 -36.33 16.46 -9.32
N PHE A 764 -35.25 15.80 -8.91
CA PHE A 764 -34.40 16.31 -7.85
C PHE A 764 -33.49 17.42 -8.42
N TYR A 765 -33.15 18.37 -7.57
CA TYR A 765 -32.28 19.49 -7.87
C TYR A 765 -31.36 19.73 -6.68
N TYR A 766 -30.05 19.63 -6.93
CA TYR A 766 -28.99 19.73 -5.93
C TYR A 766 -28.33 21.10 -6.11
N PRO A 767 -28.61 22.13 -5.28
CA PRO A 767 -27.94 23.43 -5.36
C PRO A 767 -26.54 23.37 -4.74
N ASP A 768 -26.37 22.49 -3.75
CA ASP A 768 -25.15 22.19 -3.00
C ASP A 768 -25.11 20.67 -2.72
N ARG A 769 -23.95 20.15 -2.27
CA ARG A 769 -23.80 18.76 -1.83
C ARG A 769 -24.67 18.39 -0.61
N THR A 770 -25.10 19.35 0.20
CA THR A 770 -25.88 19.10 1.44
C THR A 770 -27.41 19.15 1.27
N GLU A 771 -27.94 19.60 0.13
CA GLU A 771 -29.38 19.84 -0.08
C GLU A 771 -29.99 19.06 -1.26
N VAL A 772 -31.21 18.54 -1.09
CA VAL A 772 -31.94 17.77 -2.12
C VAL A 772 -33.34 18.34 -2.35
N ILE A 773 -33.49 19.29 -3.27
CA ILE A 773 -34.76 19.98 -3.51
C ILE A 773 -35.60 19.22 -4.55
N LEU A 774 -36.84 18.88 -4.21
CA LEU A 774 -37.81 18.32 -5.15
C LEU A 774 -38.49 19.44 -5.96
N LYS A 775 -38.29 19.45 -7.28
CA LYS A 775 -38.94 20.40 -8.22
C LYS A 775 -39.79 19.63 -9.25
N CYS A 776 -40.74 20.31 -9.91
CA CYS A 776 -41.37 19.76 -11.10
C CYS A 776 -40.35 19.65 -12.26
N LYS A 777 -40.54 18.65 -13.14
CA LYS A 777 -39.77 18.45 -14.37
C LYS A 777 -40.20 19.46 -15.42
N ILE A 778 -39.82 20.72 -15.19
CA ILE A 778 -39.97 21.86 -16.10
C ILE A 778 -38.64 22.61 -16.22
N GLN A 779 -38.30 23.05 -17.42
CA GLN A 779 -37.28 24.08 -17.66
C GLN A 779 -37.88 25.48 -17.48
N ASP A 780 -37.19 26.38 -16.80
CA ASP A 780 -37.69 27.72 -16.45
C ASP A 780 -38.04 28.57 -17.71
N MET A 781 -37.35 28.33 -18.83
CA MET A 781 -37.69 28.92 -20.13
C MET A 781 -38.97 28.33 -20.76
N SER A 782 -39.19 27.02 -20.67
CA SER A 782 -40.43 26.37 -21.17
C SER A 782 -41.69 26.97 -20.53
N PHE A 783 -41.60 27.38 -19.26
CA PHE A 783 -42.71 28.05 -18.58
C PHE A 783 -43.12 29.33 -19.32
N LEU A 784 -42.19 30.22 -19.68
CA LEU A 784 -42.53 31.45 -20.40
C LEU A 784 -43.04 31.19 -21.83
N PHE A 785 -42.46 30.22 -22.55
CA PHE A 785 -42.97 29.85 -23.88
C PHE A 785 -44.43 29.35 -23.82
N SER A 786 -44.81 28.60 -22.77
CA SER A 786 -46.20 28.16 -22.55
C SER A 786 -47.21 29.30 -22.37
N GLN A 787 -46.74 30.49 -21.97
CA GLN A 787 -47.56 31.69 -21.72
C GLN A 787 -47.54 32.72 -22.87
N LEU A 788 -46.78 32.47 -23.95
CA LEU A 788 -46.64 33.42 -25.06
C LEU A 788 -48.00 33.79 -25.71
N TYR A 789 -48.91 32.83 -25.86
CA TYR A 789 -50.26 33.09 -26.37
C TYR A 789 -51.09 33.97 -25.42
N ASN A 790 -50.95 33.81 -24.11
CA ASN A 790 -51.59 34.69 -23.13
C ASN A 790 -51.05 36.12 -23.21
N MET A 791 -49.75 36.32 -23.43
CA MET A 791 -49.16 37.65 -23.69
C MET A 791 -49.69 38.29 -24.98
N ILE A 792 -49.89 37.49 -26.04
CA ILE A 792 -50.51 37.93 -27.29
C ILE A 792 -51.98 38.33 -27.06
N LEU A 793 -52.76 37.53 -26.32
CA LEU A 793 -54.14 37.86 -25.95
C LEU A 793 -54.21 39.16 -25.14
N ILE A 794 -53.35 39.35 -24.13
CA ILE A 794 -53.26 40.58 -23.33
C ILE A 794 -52.96 41.78 -24.23
N THR A 795 -51.96 41.67 -25.11
CA THR A 795 -51.57 42.73 -26.04
C THR A 795 -52.72 43.14 -26.96
N ILE A 796 -53.41 42.16 -27.57
CA ILE A 796 -54.57 42.40 -28.43
C ILE A 796 -55.72 43.02 -27.63
N CYS A 797 -56.01 42.54 -26.42
CA CYS A 797 -57.01 43.12 -25.52
C CYS A 797 -56.71 44.59 -25.22
N THR A 798 -55.45 44.95 -24.93
CA THR A 798 -55.03 46.32 -24.64
C THR A 798 -55.19 47.24 -25.86
N VAL A 799 -54.86 46.76 -27.07
CA VAL A 799 -55.12 47.53 -28.32
C VAL A 799 -56.62 47.78 -28.53
N TYR A 800 -57.47 46.76 -28.31
CA TYR A 800 -58.92 46.95 -28.37
C TYR A 800 -59.46 47.86 -27.26
N ALA A 801 -58.88 47.82 -26.05
CA ALA A 801 -59.26 48.70 -24.94
C ALA A 801 -58.93 50.17 -25.25
N ILE A 802 -57.73 50.46 -25.78
CA ILE A 802 -57.34 51.79 -26.28
C ILE A 802 -58.32 52.27 -27.36
N LYS A 803 -58.67 51.40 -28.33
CA LYS A 803 -59.64 51.70 -29.39
C LYS A 803 -61.05 52.02 -28.86
N THR A 804 -61.45 51.42 -27.73
CA THR A 804 -62.74 51.70 -27.06
C THR A 804 -62.73 52.87 -26.06
N ARG A 805 -61.57 53.49 -25.77
CA ARG A 805 -61.44 54.60 -24.81
C ARG A 805 -62.22 55.86 -25.22
N LYS A 806 -62.49 56.07 -26.51
CA LYS A 806 -63.20 57.26 -27.05
C LYS A 806 -64.74 57.13 -27.07
N ILE A 807 -65.31 56.13 -26.40
CA ILE A 807 -66.77 55.92 -26.29
C ILE A 807 -67.34 56.85 -25.22
N PRO A 808 -68.48 57.54 -25.45
CA PRO A 808 -69.05 58.50 -24.51
C PRO A 808 -69.49 57.89 -23.18
N GLU A 809 -69.42 58.69 -22.11
CA GLU A 809 -69.48 58.26 -20.69
C GLU A 809 -70.76 57.54 -20.26
N ASN A 810 -71.83 57.63 -21.05
CA ASN A 810 -73.04 56.81 -20.90
C ASN A 810 -72.76 55.29 -20.93
N PHE A 811 -71.57 54.86 -21.37
CA PHE A 811 -71.09 53.48 -21.33
C PHE A 811 -69.80 53.31 -20.49
N ASN A 812 -69.82 53.76 -19.23
CA ASN A 812 -68.71 53.67 -18.25
C ASN A 812 -67.99 52.30 -18.14
N GLU A 813 -68.59 51.19 -18.58
CA GLU A 813 -67.95 49.86 -18.59
C GLU A 813 -66.63 49.81 -19.39
N SER A 814 -66.47 50.61 -20.46
CA SER A 814 -65.23 50.63 -21.25
C SER A 814 -64.03 51.18 -20.47
N LYS A 815 -64.25 52.16 -19.58
CA LYS A 815 -63.20 52.77 -18.74
C LYS A 815 -62.62 51.77 -17.75
N PHE A 816 -63.47 50.95 -17.13
CA PHE A 816 -63.06 49.88 -16.21
C PHE A 816 -62.33 48.74 -16.93
N ILE A 817 -62.77 48.35 -18.13
CA ILE A 817 -62.04 47.39 -18.97
C ILE A 817 -60.64 47.92 -19.32
N GLY A 818 -60.54 49.20 -19.72
CA GLY A 818 -59.25 49.84 -20.01
C GLY A 818 -58.30 49.82 -18.80
N PHE A 819 -58.78 50.26 -17.64
CA PHE A 819 -57.99 50.24 -16.40
C PHE A 819 -57.51 48.82 -16.04
N THR A 820 -58.40 47.81 -16.12
CA THR A 820 -58.07 46.39 -15.91
C THR A 820 -56.90 45.98 -16.80
N MET A 821 -56.98 46.25 -18.10
CA MET A 821 -55.94 45.84 -19.05
C MET A 821 -54.61 46.54 -18.82
N TYR A 822 -54.60 47.85 -18.53
CA TYR A 822 -53.35 48.59 -18.28
C TYR A 822 -52.64 48.08 -17.02
N THR A 823 -53.37 47.86 -15.92
CA THR A 823 -52.80 47.31 -14.68
C THR A 823 -52.30 45.87 -14.87
N THR A 824 -53.05 45.03 -15.60
CA THR A 824 -52.60 43.69 -16.00
C THR A 824 -51.27 43.72 -16.78
N CYS A 825 -51.11 44.63 -17.75
CA CYS A 825 -49.86 44.74 -18.50
C CYS A 825 -48.66 45.09 -17.59
N ILE A 826 -48.85 45.99 -16.62
CA ILE A 826 -47.78 46.38 -15.68
C ILE A 826 -47.38 45.18 -14.80
N ILE A 827 -48.34 44.41 -14.28
CA ILE A 827 -48.07 43.21 -13.46
C ILE A 827 -47.25 42.17 -14.24
N TRP A 828 -47.62 41.89 -15.49
CA TRP A 828 -46.90 40.91 -16.30
C TRP A 828 -45.51 41.36 -16.76
N LEU A 829 -45.33 42.65 -17.05
CA LEU A 829 -44.00 43.22 -17.36
C LEU A 829 -43.08 43.20 -16.13
N ALA A 830 -43.61 43.38 -14.92
CA ALA A 830 -42.85 43.26 -13.68
C ALA A 830 -42.55 41.80 -13.29
N PHE A 831 -43.46 40.86 -13.57
CA PHE A 831 -43.30 39.45 -13.21
C PHE A 831 -42.06 38.80 -13.85
N VAL A 832 -41.84 39.00 -15.15
CA VAL A 832 -40.77 38.30 -15.90
C VAL A 832 -39.35 38.51 -15.31
N PRO A 833 -38.87 39.76 -15.06
CA PRO A 833 -37.55 39.94 -14.46
C PRO A 833 -37.45 39.43 -13.00
N ILE A 834 -38.53 39.53 -12.21
CA ILE A 834 -38.52 39.05 -10.81
C ILE A 834 -38.48 37.51 -10.78
N TYR A 835 -39.19 36.82 -11.66
CA TYR A 835 -39.20 35.36 -11.75
C TYR A 835 -37.81 34.76 -12.04
N PHE A 836 -37.03 35.39 -12.93
CA PHE A 836 -35.64 34.96 -13.16
C PHE A 836 -34.68 35.42 -12.05
N GLY A 837 -34.81 36.66 -11.56
CA GLY A 837 -33.98 37.20 -10.48
C GLY A 837 -34.13 36.48 -9.13
N THR A 838 -35.16 35.66 -8.97
CA THR A 838 -35.44 34.87 -7.76
C THR A 838 -35.12 33.37 -7.91
N GLY A 839 -34.60 32.92 -9.06
CA GLY A 839 -34.38 31.50 -9.37
C GLY A 839 -33.46 30.73 -8.41
N ASN A 840 -32.60 31.44 -7.65
CA ASN A 840 -31.71 30.84 -6.66
C ASN A 840 -32.47 30.27 -5.44
N SER A 841 -33.68 30.75 -5.12
CA SER A 841 -34.48 30.25 -4.00
C SER A 841 -35.85 29.77 -4.48
N TYR A 842 -36.13 28.48 -4.29
CA TYR A 842 -37.36 27.86 -4.75
C TYR A 842 -38.60 28.42 -4.03
N GLU A 843 -38.50 28.71 -2.73
CA GLU A 843 -39.59 29.32 -1.97
C GLU A 843 -39.97 30.69 -2.55
N ILE A 844 -39.00 31.56 -2.80
CA ILE A 844 -39.23 32.91 -3.32
C ILE A 844 -39.77 32.83 -4.77
N GLN A 845 -39.17 32.01 -5.63
CA GLN A 845 -39.58 31.86 -7.04
C GLN A 845 -41.06 31.41 -7.17
N ILE A 846 -41.48 30.41 -6.37
CA ILE A 846 -42.86 29.90 -6.36
C ILE A 846 -43.81 30.93 -5.74
N THR A 847 -43.39 31.61 -4.67
CA THR A 847 -44.18 32.65 -3.99
C THR A 847 -44.49 33.83 -4.91
N THR A 848 -43.48 34.34 -5.62
CA THR A 848 -43.64 35.40 -6.64
C THR A 848 -44.67 35.00 -7.69
N LEU A 849 -44.56 33.79 -8.25
CA LEU A 849 -45.51 33.29 -9.26
C LEU A 849 -46.96 33.24 -8.71
N CYS A 850 -47.16 32.71 -7.50
CA CYS A 850 -48.47 32.64 -6.86
C CYS A 850 -49.09 34.04 -6.61
N ILE A 851 -48.28 35.00 -6.17
CA ILE A 851 -48.72 36.38 -5.91
C ILE A 851 -49.07 37.09 -7.22
N SER A 852 -48.22 37.00 -8.25
CA SER A 852 -48.49 37.63 -9.56
C SER A 852 -49.77 37.09 -10.20
N ILE A 853 -50.03 35.78 -10.10
CA ILE A 853 -51.27 35.17 -10.60
C ILE A 853 -52.49 35.70 -9.84
N SER A 854 -52.43 35.64 -8.51
CA SER A 854 -53.55 36.05 -7.63
C SER A 854 -53.83 37.55 -7.72
N LEU A 855 -52.82 38.40 -7.90
CA LEU A 855 -52.96 39.84 -8.12
C LEU A 855 -53.61 40.15 -9.47
N SER A 856 -53.21 39.46 -10.55
CA SER A 856 -53.81 39.62 -11.88
C SER A 856 -55.30 39.25 -11.89
N ALA A 857 -55.67 38.14 -11.23
CA ALA A 857 -57.06 37.74 -11.01
C ALA A 857 -57.83 38.77 -10.17
N SER A 858 -57.21 39.32 -9.13
CA SER A 858 -57.82 40.32 -8.24
C SER A 858 -58.12 41.64 -8.95
N VAL A 859 -57.21 42.10 -9.83
CA VAL A 859 -57.44 43.28 -10.68
C VAL A 859 -58.63 43.06 -11.61
N ALA A 860 -58.75 41.89 -12.24
CA ALA A 860 -59.91 41.55 -13.08
C ALA A 860 -61.22 41.51 -12.28
N LEU A 861 -61.21 40.94 -11.06
CA LEU A 861 -62.40 40.88 -10.20
C LEU A 861 -62.84 42.29 -9.76
N VAL A 862 -61.95 43.03 -9.11
CA VAL A 862 -62.27 44.33 -8.49
C VAL A 862 -62.67 45.37 -9.53
N CYS A 863 -61.91 45.50 -10.63
CA CYS A 863 -62.14 46.58 -11.58
C CYS A 863 -63.42 46.37 -12.40
N LEU A 864 -63.77 45.13 -12.74
CA LEU A 864 -64.89 44.82 -13.65
C LEU A 864 -66.22 44.55 -12.93
N TYR A 865 -66.18 44.11 -11.67
CA TYR A 865 -67.36 43.65 -10.93
C TYR A 865 -67.72 44.53 -9.74
N SER A 866 -66.78 45.12 -9.00
CA SER A 866 -67.12 45.98 -7.85
C SER A 866 -68.08 47.13 -8.20
N PRO A 867 -67.93 47.86 -9.33
CA PRO A 867 -68.91 48.89 -9.72
C PRO A 867 -70.32 48.34 -9.98
N LYS A 868 -70.43 47.08 -10.42
CA LYS A 868 -71.71 46.43 -10.74
C LYS A 868 -72.37 45.85 -9.49
N VAL A 869 -71.58 45.20 -8.63
CA VAL A 869 -72.02 44.70 -7.31
C VAL A 869 -72.49 45.86 -6.43
N TYR A 870 -71.76 46.97 -6.42
CA TYR A 870 -72.16 48.17 -5.71
C TYR A 870 -73.54 48.70 -6.15
N ILE A 871 -73.78 48.82 -7.46
CA ILE A 871 -75.09 49.21 -7.99
C ILE A 871 -76.16 48.16 -7.64
N LEU A 872 -75.84 46.87 -7.77
CA LEU A 872 -76.77 45.75 -7.56
C LEU A 872 -77.22 45.61 -6.10
N VAL A 873 -76.37 45.97 -5.13
CA VAL A 873 -76.64 45.85 -3.68
C VAL A 873 -77.16 47.16 -3.09
N PHE A 874 -76.54 48.31 -3.39
CA PHE A 874 -76.82 49.58 -2.71
C PHE A 874 -77.70 50.55 -3.51
N HIS A 875 -77.93 50.31 -4.81
CA HIS A 875 -78.74 51.19 -5.67
C HIS A 875 -79.63 50.41 -6.66
N PRO A 876 -80.56 49.56 -6.17
CA PRO A 876 -81.48 48.80 -7.04
C PRO A 876 -82.29 49.70 -7.98
N ASP A 877 -82.58 50.94 -7.58
CA ASP A 877 -83.35 51.95 -8.34
C ASP A 877 -82.65 52.36 -9.65
N LYS A 878 -81.32 52.15 -9.74
CA LYS A 878 -80.51 52.42 -10.94
C LYS A 878 -80.53 51.23 -11.92
N ASN A 879 -81.22 50.12 -11.59
CA ASN A 879 -81.24 48.85 -12.33
C ASN A 879 -82.48 48.72 -13.26
N VAL A 880 -82.85 49.80 -13.95
CA VAL A 880 -83.98 49.83 -14.91
C VAL A 880 -83.55 50.34 -16.29
N ARG A 881 -84.25 49.91 -17.35
CA ARG A 881 -84.02 50.38 -18.71
C ARG A 881 -84.37 51.87 -18.85
N LYS A 882 -83.37 52.75 -18.91
CA LYS A 882 -83.56 54.08 -19.51
C LYS A 882 -83.79 53.94 -21.01
N LEU A 883 -84.96 54.35 -21.49
CA LEU A 883 -85.28 54.43 -22.92
C LEU A 883 -84.54 55.63 -23.54
N THR A 884 -83.49 55.37 -24.31
CA THR A 884 -82.89 56.39 -25.19
C THR A 884 -83.77 56.59 -26.42
N MET A 885 -84.66 57.58 -26.35
CA MET A 885 -85.55 57.95 -27.46
C MET A 885 -85.37 59.43 -27.84
N ASN A 886 -84.37 59.72 -28.67
CA ASN A 886 -84.28 61.00 -29.38
C ASN A 886 -85.18 60.94 -30.63
N SER A 887 -86.46 61.24 -30.44
CA SER A 887 -87.41 61.52 -31.54
C SER A 887 -88.01 62.90 -31.34
N THR A 888 -87.26 63.94 -31.73
CA THR A 888 -87.69 65.34 -31.68
C THR A 888 -88.73 65.64 -32.77
N VAL A 889 -89.97 65.21 -32.56
CA VAL A 889 -91.12 65.72 -33.32
C VAL A 889 -91.63 66.98 -32.62
N TYR A 890 -91.45 68.13 -33.26
CA TYR A 890 -91.98 69.40 -32.77
C TYR A 890 -93.51 69.39 -32.89
N ARG A 891 -94.21 69.84 -31.83
CA ARG A 891 -95.65 69.64 -31.66
C ARG A 891 -96.45 70.80 -32.26
N ARG A 892 -97.29 70.55 -33.28
CA ARG A 892 -98.43 71.44 -33.55
C ARG A 892 -99.64 70.74 -34.20
N SER A 893 -100.80 71.05 -33.62
CA SER A 893 -102.18 70.98 -34.10
C SER A 893 -102.65 69.83 -35.01
N ALA A 894 -103.71 69.15 -34.58
CA ALA A 894 -104.51 68.28 -35.44
C ALA A 894 -105.77 69.01 -35.94
N THR A 895 -106.06 68.90 -37.24
CA THR A 895 -107.44 68.91 -37.77
C THR A 895 -107.54 68.14 -39.09
N THR A 896 -108.42 67.13 -39.10
CA THR A 896 -109.26 66.66 -40.22
C THR A 896 -108.83 66.88 -41.69
N GLY A 897 -108.65 65.79 -42.44
CA GLY A 897 -108.66 65.79 -43.91
C GLY A 897 -108.30 64.43 -44.51
N ALA A 898 -108.97 64.01 -45.59
CA ALA A 898 -108.68 62.77 -46.32
C ALA A 898 -108.14 63.08 -47.74
N GLY A 899 -107.34 62.17 -48.30
CA GLY A 899 -106.83 62.28 -49.68
C GLY A 899 -105.88 61.14 -50.05
N ALA A 900 -106.02 60.58 -51.25
CA ALA A 900 -105.29 59.41 -51.75
C ALA A 900 -104.20 59.77 -52.79
N GLY A 901 -103.38 58.78 -53.18
CA GLY A 901 -102.34 58.87 -54.23
C GLY A 901 -100.93 58.68 -53.66
N ALA A 902 -100.11 57.67 -53.99
CA ALA A 902 -99.77 56.99 -55.25
C ALA A 902 -98.69 57.72 -56.10
N GLY A 903 -97.72 56.95 -56.61
CA GLY A 903 -96.68 57.43 -57.53
C GLY A 903 -95.25 57.06 -57.12
N ALA A 904 -94.52 56.38 -58.00
CA ALA A 904 -93.06 56.20 -57.95
C ALA A 904 -92.41 57.00 -59.09
N GLY A 905 -91.15 57.39 -58.96
CA GLY A 905 -90.42 58.14 -59.99
C GLY A 905 -88.90 58.00 -59.87
N THR A 906 -88.20 57.98 -61.00
CA THR A 906 -86.78 57.57 -61.12
C THR A 906 -85.95 58.56 -61.94
N GLY A 907 -84.62 58.58 -61.69
CA GLY A 907 -83.61 59.18 -62.58
C GLY A 907 -83.07 60.54 -62.13
N THR A 908 -81.97 61.08 -62.69
CA THR A 908 -80.99 60.50 -63.66
C THR A 908 -79.74 61.41 -63.74
N GLY A 909 -78.63 60.91 -64.29
CA GLY A 909 -77.45 61.70 -64.71
C GLY A 909 -76.23 61.57 -63.76
N THR A 910 -75.02 61.11 -64.12
CA THR A 910 -74.07 61.38 -65.24
C THR A 910 -73.13 62.59 -65.00
N GLY A 911 -71.81 62.34 -64.93
CA GLY A 911 -70.76 63.37 -64.89
C GLY A 911 -69.35 62.77 -64.75
N THR A 912 -68.46 63.04 -65.71
CA THR A 912 -67.12 62.42 -65.88
C THR A 912 -65.95 63.36 -65.60
N GLY A 913 -64.78 62.81 -65.25
CA GLY A 913 -63.45 63.45 -65.35
C GLY A 913 -62.69 63.51 -64.00
N THR A 914 -61.37 63.28 -63.80
CA THR A 914 -60.10 63.12 -64.59
C THR A 914 -59.07 64.22 -64.24
N GLY A 915 -57.83 63.84 -63.90
CA GLY A 915 -56.71 64.73 -63.52
C GLY A 915 -56.57 64.89 -61.99
N ALA A 916 -55.45 64.65 -61.29
CA ALA A 916 -53.98 64.64 -61.53
C ALA A 916 -53.28 66.02 -61.33
N GLY A 917 -52.29 66.06 -60.43
CA GLY A 917 -51.48 67.24 -60.05
C GLY A 917 -50.70 67.01 -58.74
N ALA A 918 -49.57 67.70 -58.50
CA ALA A 918 -48.62 67.39 -57.42
C ALA A 918 -47.82 68.60 -56.86
N ASN A 919 -47.03 68.32 -55.81
CA ASN A 919 -45.88 69.07 -55.23
C ASN A 919 -46.09 70.30 -54.28
N ALA A 920 -45.66 70.08 -53.02
CA ALA A 920 -44.64 70.81 -52.21
C ALA A 920 -44.51 72.36 -52.17
N GLY A 921 -44.22 72.94 -50.98
CA GLY A 921 -43.69 74.32 -50.86
C GLY A 921 -43.66 75.01 -49.46
N ALA A 922 -42.56 74.83 -48.72
CA ALA A 922 -41.98 75.55 -47.56
C ALA A 922 -42.50 76.90 -46.95
N GLN A 923 -42.44 76.96 -45.59
CA GLN A 923 -41.90 78.03 -44.67
C GLN A 923 -42.56 79.42 -44.43
N GLY A 924 -42.41 79.94 -43.18
CA GLY A 924 -42.65 81.35 -42.78
C GLY A 924 -42.60 81.65 -41.24
N LEU A 925 -41.71 82.57 -40.81
CA LEU A 925 -41.55 83.24 -39.46
C LEU A 925 -41.01 84.68 -39.73
N PRO A 926 -40.62 85.60 -38.78
CA PRO A 926 -40.74 85.71 -37.31
C PRO A 926 -41.61 86.97 -36.89
N THR A 927 -41.41 87.92 -35.93
CA THR A 927 -40.33 88.33 -34.95
C THR A 927 -40.84 89.32 -33.86
N SER A 928 -40.29 89.23 -32.62
CA SER A 928 -40.08 90.29 -31.57
C SER A 928 -41.27 91.19 -31.09
N SER A 929 -41.22 92.07 -30.06
CA SER A 929 -40.16 92.56 -29.11
C SER A 929 -40.75 93.10 -27.77
N GLY A 930 -39.93 93.35 -26.73
CA GLY A 930 -40.28 94.04 -25.46
C GLY A 930 -39.22 93.88 -24.35
N TYR A 931 -38.97 94.87 -23.46
CA TYR A 931 -37.70 94.95 -22.68
C TYR A 931 -37.74 95.66 -21.29
N SER A 932 -36.99 95.17 -20.28
CA SER A 932 -36.42 95.84 -19.04
C SER A 932 -36.20 94.82 -17.88
N ARG A 933 -35.32 95.00 -16.85
CA ARG A 933 -34.10 95.82 -16.62
C ARG A 933 -33.22 95.20 -15.48
N THR A 934 -32.21 95.93 -14.98
CA THR A 934 -31.13 95.54 -14.00
C THR A 934 -30.87 96.72 -13.01
N PRO A 935 -29.82 96.85 -12.13
CA PRO A 935 -28.59 96.04 -11.87
C PRO A 935 -28.18 95.79 -10.36
N ILE A 936 -27.57 94.64 -9.98
CA ILE A 936 -26.12 94.24 -9.81
C ILE A 936 -25.51 94.39 -8.38
N GLY A 937 -24.92 93.28 -7.86
CA GLY A 937 -23.80 93.26 -6.91
C GLY A 937 -23.85 92.17 -5.81
N LEU A 938 -22.82 91.36 -5.51
CA LEU A 938 -21.60 90.98 -6.27
C LEU A 938 -20.89 89.74 -5.62
N ASN A 939 -20.53 88.72 -6.43
CA ASN A 939 -19.37 87.80 -6.33
C ASN A 939 -19.10 86.77 -5.19
N TYR A 940 -18.34 85.74 -5.60
CA TYR A 940 -17.45 84.81 -4.84
C TYR A 940 -18.05 83.70 -3.95
N GLY A 941 -17.33 82.57 -3.84
CA GLY A 941 -17.51 81.55 -2.80
C GLY A 941 -17.46 80.10 -3.29
N ASP A 942 -16.50 79.31 -2.78
CA ASP A 942 -16.21 77.91 -3.12
C ASP A 942 -17.28 76.87 -2.74
N ALA A 943 -17.08 75.66 -3.26
CA ALA A 943 -17.86 74.47 -2.94
C ALA A 943 -17.70 74.02 -1.46
N SER A 944 -18.79 73.48 -0.92
CA SER A 944 -18.79 72.55 0.22
C SER A 944 -19.88 71.52 -0.06
N TYR A 945 -19.64 70.21 0.10
CA TYR A 945 -19.52 69.50 1.39
C TYR A 945 -20.71 69.79 2.32
N GLY A 946 -21.35 68.79 2.93
CA GLY A 946 -20.99 67.39 3.08
C GLY A 946 -21.42 66.90 4.47
N VAL A 947 -20.96 65.72 4.91
CA VAL A 947 -21.23 65.13 6.24
C VAL A 947 -22.70 64.67 6.44
N GLY A 948 -23.02 63.50 7.00
CA GLY A 948 -22.19 62.32 7.31
C GLY A 948 -22.17 61.89 8.79
N VAL A 949 -22.41 60.60 9.03
CA VAL A 949 -22.07 59.78 10.23
C VAL A 949 -21.98 58.34 9.67
N GLY A 950 -21.10 57.40 10.04
CA GLY A 950 -20.07 57.21 11.10
C GLY A 950 -20.00 55.67 11.33
N VAL A 951 -18.96 54.98 11.81
CA VAL A 951 -17.67 55.21 12.50
C VAL A 951 -16.74 54.03 12.05
N GLY A 952 -15.42 54.08 11.82
CA GLY A 952 -14.28 54.33 12.75
C GLY A 952 -13.94 53.06 13.59
N VAL A 953 -12.72 52.70 13.99
CA VAL A 953 -11.30 53.17 13.86
C VAL A 953 -10.41 51.92 14.13
N GLY A 954 -9.17 51.67 13.68
CA GLY A 954 -8.12 52.39 12.90
C GLY A 954 -7.06 51.33 12.45
N GLY A 955 -5.76 51.60 12.25
CA GLY A 955 -4.96 52.83 12.31
C GLY A 955 -3.57 52.65 11.64
N GLU A 956 -2.76 53.71 11.60
CA GLU A 956 -1.46 53.83 10.87
C GLU A 956 -0.27 53.23 11.69
N ILE A 957 1.03 53.25 11.34
CA ILE A 957 1.91 54.10 10.50
C ILE A 957 3.02 53.21 9.87
N GLY A 958 3.66 53.62 8.76
CA GLY A 958 4.83 52.94 8.17
C GLY A 958 6.01 53.87 7.90
N ASP A 959 7.15 53.34 7.43
CA ASP A 959 8.30 54.10 6.91
C ASP A 959 9.24 53.21 6.06
N GLY A 960 10.23 53.80 5.37
CA GLY A 960 11.49 53.10 5.01
C GLY A 960 11.60 52.43 3.64
N ALA A 961 11.92 53.24 2.62
CA ALA A 961 12.38 52.92 1.27
C ALA A 961 13.14 51.59 0.99
N GLY A 962 12.94 51.02 -0.21
CA GLY A 962 13.74 49.90 -0.74
C GLY A 962 13.42 49.47 -2.17
N ALA A 963 13.91 50.21 -3.18
CA ALA A 963 13.74 49.87 -4.59
C ALA A 963 15.08 49.56 -5.27
N ILE A 964 15.12 48.52 -6.12
CA ILE A 964 15.92 48.43 -7.37
C ILE A 964 15.42 47.23 -8.21
N THR A 965 15.61 47.30 -9.52
CA THR A 965 14.96 46.46 -10.55
C THR A 965 15.90 45.48 -11.25
N MET A 966 15.32 44.38 -11.76
CA MET A 966 15.45 43.80 -13.12
C MET A 966 15.25 42.25 -13.06
N ALA A 967 14.68 41.48 -14.00
CA ALA A 967 13.84 41.63 -15.21
C ALA A 967 14.37 40.74 -16.36
N ALA A 968 13.49 39.86 -16.92
CA ALA A 968 13.62 39.18 -18.23
C ALA A 968 14.78 38.14 -18.36
N THR A 969 14.93 37.22 -19.34
CA THR A 969 14.12 36.69 -20.49
C THR A 969 14.75 35.32 -20.93
N GLU A 970 14.27 34.43 -21.83
CA GLU A 970 13.06 34.25 -22.67
C GLU A 970 12.85 32.72 -22.96
N ARG A 971 12.14 32.38 -24.05
CA ARG A 971 11.92 31.10 -24.77
C ARG A 971 12.97 30.96 -25.91
N ALA A 972 13.10 29.92 -26.76
CA ALA A 972 12.46 28.60 -26.97
C ALA A 972 13.31 27.73 -27.97
N SER A 973 12.80 26.54 -28.34
CA SER A 973 13.14 25.70 -29.53
C SER A 973 14.48 24.94 -29.51
N GLN A 974 14.66 23.76 -30.13
CA GLN A 974 14.18 23.33 -31.46
C GLN A 974 14.02 21.77 -31.63
N TYR A 975 13.34 21.34 -32.71
CA TYR A 975 13.10 19.96 -33.22
C TYR A 975 13.71 19.85 -34.66
N PRO A 976 13.92 18.68 -35.36
CA PRO A 976 12.84 17.73 -35.78
C PRO A 976 13.22 16.24 -36.18
N ASN A 977 12.22 15.47 -36.65
CA ASN A 977 12.23 14.24 -37.52
C ASN A 977 12.87 12.92 -36.98
N SER A 978 12.25 11.73 -37.04
CA SER A 978 11.69 10.85 -38.13
C SER A 978 12.78 10.00 -38.84
N ASP A 979 12.65 8.70 -39.16
CA ASP A 979 11.48 7.88 -39.59
C ASP A 979 11.51 6.38 -39.10
N LEU A 980 10.74 5.50 -39.78
CA LEU A 980 10.40 4.07 -39.54
C LEU A 980 11.62 3.08 -39.63
N ASP A 981 11.54 1.74 -39.44
CA ASP A 981 10.41 0.77 -39.45
C ASP A 981 10.75 -0.59 -38.76
N GLN A 982 9.68 -1.35 -38.44
CA GLN A 982 9.52 -2.83 -38.33
C GLN A 982 10.55 -3.82 -37.70
N ASN A 983 9.94 -4.88 -37.14
CA ASN A 983 10.29 -6.32 -37.16
C ASN A 983 10.83 -7.06 -35.91
N GLN A 984 10.41 -8.33 -35.85
CA GLN A 984 10.73 -9.43 -34.93
C GLN A 984 10.20 -9.36 -33.48
N SER A 985 9.57 -10.38 -32.89
CA SER A 985 8.77 -11.57 -33.31
C SER A 985 8.73 -12.48 -32.09
N VAL A 986 7.56 -12.75 -31.51
CA VAL A 986 7.43 -13.67 -30.37
C VAL A 986 7.66 -15.10 -30.85
N VAL A 987 8.68 -15.78 -30.31
CA VAL A 987 8.90 -17.21 -30.53
C VAL A 987 8.23 -17.99 -29.41
N ILE A 988 7.09 -18.61 -29.72
CA ILE A 988 6.50 -19.65 -28.86
C ILE A 988 7.20 -20.96 -29.22
N HIS A 989 8.02 -21.49 -28.31
CA HIS A 989 8.46 -22.88 -28.41
C HIS A 989 7.32 -23.81 -27.97
N ALA A 990 6.80 -24.59 -28.92
CA ALA A 990 6.00 -25.76 -28.59
C ALA A 990 6.92 -26.86 -28.04
N ASN A 991 6.52 -27.49 -26.94
CA ASN A 991 7.11 -28.75 -26.50
C ASN A 991 6.34 -29.88 -27.19
N ASP A 992 7.04 -30.65 -28.01
CA ASP A 992 6.54 -31.87 -28.64
C ASP A 992 7.19 -33.12 -28.02
N GLU A 993 6.50 -34.25 -28.16
CA GLU A 993 6.97 -35.63 -27.94
C GLU A 993 7.54 -36.04 -26.55
N CYS A 994 6.69 -36.75 -25.79
CA CYS A 994 7.12 -37.95 -25.07
C CYS A 994 6.26 -39.14 -25.48
N TYR A 995 6.71 -39.86 -26.50
CA TYR A 995 6.10 -41.12 -26.95
C TYR A 995 6.67 -42.28 -26.12
N ASN A 996 5.84 -43.04 -25.40
CA ASN A 996 6.01 -44.50 -25.37
C ASN A 996 4.79 -45.30 -24.89
N ASN A 997 4.52 -46.32 -25.70
CA ASN A 997 3.67 -47.48 -25.55
C ASN A 997 3.44 -47.98 -24.10
N GLY A 998 2.17 -48.24 -23.76
CA GLY A 998 1.78 -48.69 -22.42
C GLY A 998 1.86 -50.20 -22.17
N ALA A 999 1.69 -50.55 -20.90
CA ALA A 999 1.32 -51.86 -20.38
C ALA A 999 0.28 -51.65 -19.25
N SER A 1000 -0.38 -52.71 -18.77
CA SER A 1000 -1.58 -52.61 -17.91
C SER A 1000 -1.39 -53.06 -16.46
N THR A 1001 -2.36 -52.64 -15.63
CA THR A 1001 -2.84 -53.25 -14.35
C THR A 1001 -1.96 -53.21 -13.09
N SER A 1002 -2.58 -52.73 -12.00
CA SER A 1002 -2.26 -52.90 -10.55
C SER A 1002 -0.90 -52.41 -10.02
N GLU A 1003 -0.78 -51.85 -8.81
CA GLU A 1003 -1.76 -51.40 -7.79
C GLU A 1003 -1.08 -50.35 -6.85
N ASN A 1004 -1.87 -49.52 -6.17
CA ASN A 1004 -1.52 -48.64 -5.03
C ASN A 1004 -0.19 -47.86 -5.00
N CYS A 1005 -0.27 -46.53 -5.13
CA CYS A 1005 0.62 -45.56 -4.45
C CYS A 1005 -0.23 -44.41 -3.90
N ASP A 1006 -0.01 -44.01 -2.64
CA ASP A 1006 -0.76 -42.95 -1.96
C ASP A 1006 -0.43 -41.53 -2.46
N CYS A 1007 -1.44 -40.66 -2.49
CA CYS A 1007 -1.28 -39.24 -2.81
C CYS A 1007 -1.16 -38.39 -1.54
N GLY A 1008 0.08 -38.05 -1.16
CA GLY A 1008 0.37 -37.18 -0.01
C GLY A 1008 0.63 -35.71 -0.40
N LEU A 1009 -0.38 -34.85 -0.22
CA LEU A 1009 -0.29 -33.39 -0.02
C LEU A 1009 0.62 -32.57 -0.97
N GLY A 1010 0.02 -32.02 -2.03
CA GLY A 1010 0.51 -30.82 -2.73
C GLY A 1010 -0.46 -29.64 -2.55
N ILE A 1011 0.05 -28.41 -2.43
CA ILE A 1011 -0.77 -27.21 -2.16
C ILE A 1011 -1.54 -26.79 -3.43
N GLY A 1012 -2.81 -26.38 -3.26
CA GLY A 1012 -3.74 -26.13 -4.35
C GLY A 1012 -3.57 -24.76 -5.04
N ASP A 1013 -3.81 -24.75 -6.36
CA ASP A 1013 -3.72 -23.60 -7.25
C ASP A 1013 -5.15 -23.03 -7.52
N PRO A 1014 -5.44 -21.75 -7.23
CA PRO A 1014 -6.81 -21.22 -7.24
C PRO A 1014 -7.32 -20.85 -8.65
N ALA A 1015 -7.36 -21.83 -9.57
CA ALA A 1015 -7.69 -21.63 -10.99
C ALA A 1015 -8.88 -22.46 -11.50
N CYS A 1016 -9.78 -22.92 -10.62
CA CYS A 1016 -11.02 -23.62 -11.01
C CYS A 1016 -12.22 -23.31 -10.11
N ILE A 1017 -13.07 -22.37 -10.56
CA ILE A 1017 -14.49 -22.33 -10.22
C ILE A 1017 -15.26 -22.22 -11.53
N GLY A 1018 -16.11 -23.21 -11.81
CA GLY A 1018 -16.93 -23.26 -13.02
C GLY A 1018 -18.16 -22.35 -12.93
N ILE A 1019 -18.68 -21.98 -14.10
CA ILE A 1019 -19.99 -21.32 -14.27
C ILE A 1019 -21.03 -22.41 -14.50
N GLU A 1020 -22.19 -22.33 -13.84
CA GLU A 1020 -23.45 -22.87 -14.35
C GLU A 1020 -24.62 -22.00 -13.84
N ASP A 1021 -25.59 -21.76 -14.74
CA ASP A 1021 -26.79 -20.88 -14.67
C ASP A 1021 -26.60 -19.38 -14.28
#